data_AF-A0A953F5Z1-F1
#
_entry.id   AF-A0A953F5Z1-F1
#
_cell.length_a   1.000
_cell.length_b   1.000
_cell.length_c   1.000
_cell.angle_alpha   90.00
_cell.angle_beta   90.00
_cell.angle_gamma   90.00
#
_symmetry.space_group_name_H-M   'P 1'
#
loop_
_entity.id
_entity.type
_entity.pdbx_description
1 polymer ?
#
loop_
_entity_poly.entity_id
_entity_poly.type
_entity_poly.pdbx_seq_one_letter_code
_entity_poly.pdbx_strand_id
1 'polypeptide(L)'
;MSRAITYIQRILAIFILLFSQNASAQFYNGSQMTFGKNRVQYNGFTWMSQNYERFKIYYAIGGKTHAAYIAQSAHRQLMEVEKMFDFYLDDKIEFIIYNSQSQFRQSNIGVTGDEMYNIGGVSRIVGTKVFLYYEGDHKKLDRQIRAGIASVLCNQMMYGGDWKDVLKNSTLMTLPEWYLQGFVSYVSQPWDTETEGYVKDGVLSGKFDRFYRLEGIDAQFAGHAMWNYIAEVYGPSVIPNILYMTRISRNVESGFLFVLGVGLKKLSSDYVNYYKRKFNEDNKILVEPQLEKLEIRKKQKPNTVFQQFKMSPNGQYASFVTNQMGQYKLWIYDISKKELKRVVKGEHKLNRINDFSFPVTAWHPGSQGIAYVVEKKGETWFCIYSIEDGSTNKKPIGKLDKVLSMDYSDDGKMLVMSGVAGGQTDLYIYRIAGNALDQVTNDIYDDLYPKFVDKSTAVIFASNRSSDTLHKDVKVKPYDNTKDIFVIDIKDKSRYLKRITNTPLADESWPSQMDTLNYTYLSDENGIINRYAAIYDSAIAYVDTTVHYRYFTTVTALTNFNNNILEYDVNEKKGKYALLMKTGGQYQFLTGKFSEDVRFAGSLPKTRYRVQQNMALLKANNSVKKDSVKSNTVIVNTSSTPKLDSGLIDINNYVFSDENPQYEKETIRIVEEPKKSEKKDSTKVKKKPEEEFKPAPYAQYRRNFATDYIVSQFDNNYLNQTYQRYTPGQGYFNPGLNALIKIGITDVFEDHRIIGGYRLAGNFGSNEMLLTYMDNSKRLDKQYVAYRQAFNDYNRDRGVTKTNIYDMRYLLKYPFNEVLSLRGTANYRFDRVVTLATDYNNLQRKNDYYHMLGSKLELVFDNTIPRGLNLYYGMRFKIWGEYYREIITNQSNFIVAGFDYRFYQKIHRDFIFAARVAGSASLGDKRLVYYLGGVDNWIAPKYDNTIQVSQSQNYAYQTIATPVRGFYQNARNGSNFGVVNAELRMPLVKYFAEKPLKSDFLENFQVVSFFDVGAAWTGPNPYSDENSFNTIQYSSSGNPIIITLKNQREPIIYGYGWGLRSRLFGYFIRFDWAWGVDDGVRYKAIRYFSLSLDF
;
A
#
# COMPACT_ATOMS: atom_id res chain seq x y z
N MET A 1 -35.83 -8.35 -30.86
CA MET A 1 -35.60 -6.93 -31.27
C MET A 1 -36.48 -5.93 -30.53
N SER A 2 -37.82 -5.98 -30.62
CA SER A 2 -38.73 -4.97 -30.04
C SER A 2 -38.38 -4.49 -28.60
N ARG A 3 -38.13 -5.40 -27.65
CA ARG A 3 -37.72 -5.05 -26.26
C ARG A 3 -36.38 -4.31 -26.15
N ALA A 4 -35.45 -4.52 -27.08
CA ALA A 4 -34.18 -3.80 -27.12
C ALA A 4 -34.37 -2.38 -27.66
N ILE A 5 -35.24 -2.21 -28.67
CA ILE A 5 -35.59 -0.90 -29.23
C ILE A 5 -36.31 -0.04 -28.18
N THR A 6 -37.24 -0.61 -27.40
CA THR A 6 -37.88 0.13 -26.30
C THR A 6 -36.91 0.47 -25.16
N TYR A 7 -35.91 -0.37 -24.88
CA TYR A 7 -34.84 -0.02 -23.93
C TYR A 7 -33.95 1.11 -24.46
N ILE A 8 -33.56 1.05 -25.73
CA ILE A 8 -32.78 2.11 -26.39
C ILE A 8 -33.58 3.42 -26.44
N GLN A 9 -34.87 3.38 -26.77
CA GLN A 9 -35.74 4.56 -26.77
C GLN A 9 -35.95 5.14 -25.37
N ARG A 10 -36.07 4.31 -24.32
CA ARG A 10 -36.11 4.80 -22.93
C ARG A 10 -34.77 5.41 -22.49
N ILE A 11 -33.65 4.82 -22.88
CA ILE A 11 -32.31 5.39 -22.65
C ILE A 11 -32.16 6.71 -23.42
N LEU A 12 -32.59 6.79 -24.69
CA LEU A 12 -32.55 8.01 -25.50
C LEU A 12 -33.47 9.10 -24.95
N ALA A 13 -34.67 8.75 -24.49
CA ALA A 13 -35.60 9.69 -23.87
C ALA A 13 -35.04 10.23 -22.54
N ILE A 14 -34.42 9.38 -21.72
CA ILE A 14 -33.67 9.81 -20.52
C ILE A 14 -32.46 10.68 -20.92
N PHE A 15 -31.76 10.36 -22.01
CA PHE A 15 -30.65 11.17 -22.52
C PHE A 15 -31.12 12.56 -23.00
N ILE A 16 -32.24 12.64 -23.72
CA ILE A 16 -32.80 13.89 -24.23
C ILE A 16 -33.41 14.74 -23.11
N LEU A 17 -34.06 14.13 -22.11
CA LEU A 17 -34.50 14.81 -20.88
C LEU A 17 -33.35 15.27 -19.98
N LEU A 18 -32.15 14.66 -20.10
CA LEU A 18 -30.93 15.12 -19.43
C LEU A 18 -30.18 16.22 -20.21
N PHE A 19 -30.60 16.54 -21.44
CA PHE A 19 -29.93 17.52 -22.32
C PHE A 19 -30.76 18.78 -22.61
N SER A 20 -31.99 18.89 -22.11
CA SER A 20 -32.89 20.03 -22.38
C SER A 20 -32.89 21.13 -21.31
N GLN A 21 -32.00 21.08 -20.30
CA GLN A 21 -31.77 22.18 -19.36
C GLN A 21 -30.26 22.39 -19.12
N ASN A 22 -29.86 23.66 -19.01
CA ASN A 22 -28.46 24.10 -19.01
C ASN A 22 -27.62 23.46 -17.89
N ALA A 23 -26.67 22.60 -18.27
CA ALA A 23 -25.70 22.01 -17.35
C ALA A 23 -24.78 23.10 -16.74
N SER A 24 -24.47 22.97 -15.45
CA SER A 24 -23.74 23.99 -14.67
C SER A 24 -22.43 23.39 -14.11
N ALA A 25 -21.20 23.93 -14.37
CA ALA A 25 -19.90 23.18 -14.33
C ALA A 25 -18.54 23.78 -13.71
N GLN A 26 -17.93 23.31 -12.56
CA GLN A 26 -16.90 23.96 -11.64
C GLN A 26 -15.48 24.39 -12.14
N PHE A 27 -14.46 24.32 -11.28
CA PHE A 27 -13.51 25.42 -11.05
C PHE A 27 -12.14 25.03 -11.53
N TYR A 28 -11.57 25.95 -12.29
CA TYR A 28 -10.24 25.82 -12.85
C TYR A 28 -9.29 26.86 -12.27
N ASN A 29 -8.18 26.38 -11.71
CA ASN A 29 -7.00 27.16 -11.35
C ASN A 29 -5.79 26.39 -11.87
N GLY A 30 -5.44 26.67 -13.12
CA GLY A 30 -4.28 26.08 -13.77
C GLY A 30 -4.24 24.55 -13.77
N SER A 31 -3.07 23.99 -13.47
CA SER A 31 -2.81 22.56 -13.37
C SER A 31 -3.18 21.93 -12.02
N GLN A 32 -3.59 22.71 -11.01
CA GLN A 32 -3.81 22.20 -9.65
C GLN A 32 -5.21 21.62 -9.39
N MET A 33 -5.51 20.48 -10.02
CA MET A 33 -6.80 19.80 -9.90
C MET A 33 -6.79 18.67 -8.86
N THR A 34 -7.68 18.70 -7.87
CA THR A 34 -7.78 17.64 -6.84
C THR A 34 -8.29 16.31 -7.41
N PHE A 35 -7.39 15.40 -7.77
CA PHE A 35 -7.69 14.01 -8.14
C PHE A 35 -7.76 13.13 -6.88
N GLY A 36 -7.17 11.93 -6.91
CA GLY A 36 -7.12 11.03 -5.77
C GLY A 36 -8.08 9.84 -5.87
N LYS A 37 -7.56 8.70 -5.42
CA LYS A 37 -8.30 7.44 -5.24
C LYS A 37 -9.19 7.50 -4.00
N ASN A 38 -10.11 6.56 -3.91
CA ASN A 38 -11.07 6.46 -2.81
C ASN A 38 -10.85 5.19 -2.00
N ARG A 39 -11.07 5.24 -0.68
CA ARG A 39 -11.57 4.06 0.04
C ARG A 39 -13.04 3.86 -0.31
N VAL A 40 -13.54 2.64 -0.11
CA VAL A 40 -14.97 2.34 -0.26
C VAL A 40 -15.38 1.46 0.90
N GLN A 41 -16.17 2.01 1.81
CA GLN A 41 -16.82 1.26 2.86
C GLN A 41 -18.09 0.59 2.32
N TYR A 42 -18.22 -0.71 2.52
CA TYR A 42 -19.42 -1.48 2.23
C TYR A 42 -20.09 -1.93 3.54
N ASN A 43 -19.28 -2.29 4.53
CA ASN A 43 -19.70 -2.78 5.84
C ASN A 43 -19.53 -1.69 6.92
N GLY A 44 -20.38 -1.72 7.94
CA GLY A 44 -20.23 -0.88 9.14
C GLY A 44 -19.45 -1.62 10.23
N PHE A 45 -18.50 -0.94 10.89
CA PHE A 45 -17.70 -1.50 11.97
C PHE A 45 -18.13 -0.93 13.32
N THR A 46 -18.40 -1.81 14.29
CA THR A 46 -18.55 -1.44 15.69
C THR A 46 -17.30 -1.90 16.44
N TRP A 47 -16.54 -0.94 16.97
CA TRP A 47 -15.23 -1.19 17.56
C TRP A 47 -15.29 -1.41 19.07
N MET A 48 -14.66 -2.50 19.49
CA MET A 48 -14.34 -2.82 20.88
C MET A 48 -12.85 -2.50 21.14
N SER A 49 -12.51 -2.30 22.40
CA SER A 49 -11.17 -1.93 22.85
C SER A 49 -10.78 -2.69 24.12
N GLN A 50 -9.48 -2.97 24.24
CA GLN A 50 -8.82 -3.54 25.42
C GLN A 50 -7.52 -2.78 25.66
N ASN A 51 -7.29 -2.30 26.88
CA ASN A 51 -6.09 -1.55 27.27
C ASN A 51 -5.23 -2.43 28.18
N TYR A 52 -4.13 -2.95 27.64
CA TYR A 52 -3.12 -3.69 28.39
C TYR A 52 -2.05 -2.73 28.89
N GLU A 53 -1.11 -3.19 29.72
CA GLU A 53 -0.05 -2.35 30.25
C GLU A 53 0.83 -1.76 29.14
N ARG A 54 1.30 -2.59 28.20
CA ARG A 54 2.26 -2.20 27.16
C ARG A 54 1.67 -1.90 25.78
N PHE A 55 0.39 -2.21 25.55
CA PHE A 55 -0.28 -2.00 24.27
C PHE A 55 -1.81 -1.87 24.44
N LYS A 56 -2.49 -1.39 23.39
CA LYS A 56 -3.95 -1.40 23.26
C LYS A 56 -4.34 -2.26 22.07
N ILE A 57 -5.49 -2.91 22.16
CA ILE A 57 -6.11 -3.65 21.07
C ILE A 57 -7.47 -3.06 20.75
N TYR A 58 -7.72 -2.85 19.47
CA TYR A 58 -9.00 -2.47 18.89
C TYR A 58 -9.45 -3.54 17.90
N TYR A 59 -10.68 -4.03 18.03
CA TYR A 59 -11.21 -5.10 17.17
C TYR A 59 -12.71 -4.90 16.90
N ALA A 60 -13.17 -5.36 15.74
CA ALA A 60 -14.59 -5.30 15.38
C ALA A 60 -15.41 -6.39 16.11
N ILE A 61 -16.71 -6.13 16.35
CA ILE A 61 -17.64 -7.15 16.87
C ILE A 61 -17.54 -8.44 16.04
N GLY A 62 -17.47 -9.59 16.73
CA GLY A 62 -17.22 -10.90 16.15
C GLY A 62 -15.77 -11.36 16.28
N GLY A 63 -14.78 -10.46 16.26
CA GLY A 63 -13.35 -10.80 16.34
C GLY A 63 -12.78 -11.06 17.73
N LYS A 64 -13.60 -11.49 18.72
CA LYS A 64 -13.17 -11.58 20.14
C LYS A 64 -12.10 -12.65 20.37
N THR A 65 -12.28 -13.84 19.77
CA THR A 65 -11.33 -14.96 19.84
C THR A 65 -10.00 -14.58 19.18
N HIS A 66 -10.09 -14.02 17.98
CA HIS A 66 -8.97 -13.51 17.19
C HIS A 66 -8.18 -12.41 17.95
N ALA A 67 -8.87 -11.45 18.57
CA ALA A 67 -8.23 -10.43 19.42
C ALA A 67 -7.53 -11.02 20.64
N ALA A 68 -8.10 -12.06 21.29
CA ALA A 68 -7.48 -12.73 22.42
C ALA A 68 -6.21 -13.51 22.04
N TYR A 69 -6.17 -14.12 20.85
CA TYR A 69 -4.95 -14.73 20.29
C TYR A 69 -3.87 -13.67 20.07
N ILE A 70 -4.22 -12.58 19.37
CA ILE A 70 -3.31 -11.49 19.05
C ILE A 70 -2.73 -10.86 20.32
N ALA A 71 -3.53 -10.69 21.38
CA ALA A 71 -3.07 -10.12 22.64
C ALA A 71 -1.95 -10.95 23.29
N GLN A 72 -2.08 -12.28 23.30
CA GLN A 72 -1.04 -13.17 23.84
C GLN A 72 0.20 -13.21 22.94
N SER A 73 0.00 -13.32 21.63
CA SER A 73 1.14 -13.41 20.70
C SER A 73 1.91 -12.09 20.63
N ALA A 74 1.23 -10.94 20.62
CA ALA A 74 1.85 -9.61 20.67
C ALA A 74 2.64 -9.38 21.96
N HIS A 75 2.13 -9.82 23.12
CA HIS A 75 2.87 -9.73 24.39
C HIS A 75 4.20 -10.51 24.33
N ARG A 76 4.15 -11.78 23.89
CA ARG A 76 5.34 -12.62 23.68
C ARG A 76 6.33 -11.99 22.70
N GLN A 77 5.85 -11.61 21.52
CA GLN A 77 6.69 -11.09 20.45
C GLN A 77 7.30 -9.72 20.77
N LEU A 78 6.59 -8.85 21.50
CA LEU A 78 7.13 -7.55 21.92
C LEU A 78 8.41 -7.71 22.74
N MET A 79 8.38 -8.61 23.74
CA MET A 79 9.56 -8.90 24.57
C MET A 79 10.74 -9.46 23.78
N GLU A 80 10.48 -10.31 22.77
CA GLU A 80 11.52 -10.84 21.89
C GLU A 80 12.15 -9.77 20.99
N VAL A 81 11.31 -8.91 20.39
CA VAL A 81 11.77 -7.91 19.42
C VAL A 81 12.50 -6.76 20.12
N GLU A 82 12.03 -6.27 21.27
CA GLU A 82 12.75 -5.24 22.05
C GLU A 82 14.14 -5.72 22.46
N LYS A 83 14.25 -6.96 22.94
CA LYS A 83 15.53 -7.60 23.28
C LYS A 83 16.47 -7.74 22.07
N MET A 84 15.92 -7.90 20.86
CA MET A 84 16.69 -7.95 19.62
C MET A 84 17.19 -6.57 19.17
N PHE A 85 16.44 -5.51 19.48
CA PHE A 85 16.81 -4.13 19.15
C PHE A 85 17.70 -3.45 20.20
N ASP A 86 17.74 -4.00 21.42
CA ASP A 86 18.29 -3.33 22.62
C ASP A 86 17.64 -1.95 22.85
N PHE A 87 16.33 -1.88 22.61
CA PHE A 87 15.52 -0.67 22.65
C PHE A 87 14.09 -1.00 23.09
N TYR A 88 13.55 -0.21 24.01
CA TYR A 88 12.21 -0.37 24.57
C TYR A 88 11.30 0.76 24.08
N LEU A 89 10.01 0.46 23.94
CA LEU A 89 9.02 1.49 23.61
C LEU A 89 8.61 2.28 24.87
N ASP A 90 8.68 3.61 24.79
CA ASP A 90 8.11 4.52 25.79
C ASP A 90 6.56 4.55 25.70
N ASP A 91 6.03 4.49 24.47
CA ASP A 91 4.60 4.56 24.17
C ASP A 91 3.96 3.19 23.90
N LYS A 92 2.65 3.09 24.20
CA LYS A 92 1.86 1.89 23.90
C LYS A 92 1.62 1.71 22.41
N ILE A 93 1.86 0.50 21.90
CA ILE A 93 1.41 0.08 20.55
C ILE A 93 -0.12 0.03 20.51
N GLU A 94 -0.73 0.53 19.43
CA GLU A 94 -2.17 0.44 19.16
C GLU A 94 -2.44 -0.58 18.04
N PHE A 95 -2.73 -1.82 18.39
CA PHE A 95 -3.09 -2.86 17.44
C PHE A 95 -4.55 -2.72 17.00
N ILE A 96 -4.79 -2.65 15.68
CA ILE A 96 -6.10 -2.49 15.08
C ILE A 96 -6.37 -3.71 14.18
N ILE A 97 -7.38 -4.50 14.56
CA ILE A 97 -7.57 -5.88 14.12
C ILE A 97 -8.82 -5.99 13.22
N TYR A 98 -8.64 -6.59 12.05
CA TYR A 98 -9.68 -6.86 11.06
C TYR A 98 -9.82 -8.37 10.83
N ASN A 99 -11.03 -8.91 10.78
CA ASN A 99 -11.24 -10.36 10.60
C ASN A 99 -10.90 -10.84 9.19
N SER A 100 -10.70 -9.93 8.23
CA SER A 100 -10.17 -10.25 6.90
C SER A 100 -9.49 -9.05 6.24
N GLN A 101 -8.63 -9.32 5.26
CA GLN A 101 -8.00 -8.29 4.43
C GLN A 101 -9.03 -7.40 3.71
N SER A 102 -10.23 -7.93 3.39
CA SER A 102 -11.34 -7.14 2.84
C SER A 102 -11.75 -6.01 3.78
N GLN A 103 -11.95 -6.33 5.05
CA GLN A 103 -12.36 -5.36 6.07
C GLN A 103 -11.27 -4.28 6.26
N PHE A 104 -9.99 -4.67 6.24
CA PHE A 104 -8.87 -3.72 6.25
C PHE A 104 -8.84 -2.80 5.01
N ARG A 105 -9.18 -3.30 3.81
CA ARG A 105 -9.30 -2.46 2.60
C ARG A 105 -10.39 -1.39 2.73
N GLN A 106 -11.43 -1.63 3.51
CA GLN A 106 -12.52 -0.69 3.78
C GLN A 106 -12.19 0.35 4.87
N SER A 107 -11.08 0.20 5.61
CA SER A 107 -10.64 1.15 6.62
C SER A 107 -10.28 2.52 6.03
N ASN A 108 -10.56 3.61 6.76
CA ASN A 108 -10.12 4.96 6.42
C ASN A 108 -8.67 5.25 6.79
N ILE A 109 -8.04 4.37 7.58
CA ILE A 109 -6.72 4.63 8.14
C ILE A 109 -5.64 4.67 7.05
N GLY A 110 -4.73 5.65 7.14
CA GLY A 110 -3.64 5.87 6.20
C GLY A 110 -4.06 6.59 4.89
N VAL A 111 -5.28 7.10 4.80
CA VAL A 111 -5.79 7.81 3.61
C VAL A 111 -5.32 9.25 3.60
N THR A 112 -4.18 9.47 2.94
CA THR A 112 -3.55 10.78 2.85
C THR A 112 -3.87 11.47 1.51
N GLY A 113 -5.05 12.10 1.47
CA GLY A 113 -5.46 12.91 0.31
C GLY A 113 -4.64 14.20 0.13
N ASP A 114 -4.05 14.74 1.21
CA ASP A 114 -3.40 16.06 1.22
C ASP A 114 -1.99 16.07 0.60
N GLU A 115 -1.39 14.90 0.35
CA GLU A 115 0.00 14.81 -0.09
C GLU A 115 0.22 15.14 -1.58
N MET A 116 -0.81 15.04 -2.43
CA MET A 116 -0.66 15.23 -3.89
C MET A 116 -0.18 16.62 -4.31
N TYR A 117 -0.34 17.64 -3.46
CA TYR A 117 0.04 19.03 -3.76
C TYR A 117 1.01 19.62 -2.75
N ASN A 118 1.52 18.84 -1.80
CA ASN A 118 2.36 19.37 -0.75
C ASN A 118 3.85 19.43 -1.16
N ILE A 119 4.34 20.62 -1.50
CA ILE A 119 5.68 20.85 -2.07
C ILE A 119 6.84 20.63 -1.10
N GLY A 120 6.64 20.80 0.22
CA GLY A 120 7.66 20.64 1.26
C GLY A 120 7.61 19.29 2.01
N GLY A 121 6.65 18.42 1.67
CA GLY A 121 6.39 17.17 2.39
C GLY A 121 5.58 17.36 3.69
N VAL A 122 4.97 16.28 4.18
CA VAL A 122 4.24 16.26 5.47
C VAL A 122 5.10 15.58 6.52
N SER A 123 5.41 16.27 7.62
CA SER A 123 5.94 15.63 8.82
C SER A 123 4.79 14.95 9.57
N ARG A 124 4.53 13.68 9.22
CA ARG A 124 3.60 12.83 9.98
C ARG A 124 4.27 12.44 11.30
N ILE A 125 3.51 12.44 12.40
CA ILE A 125 4.01 11.85 13.64
C ILE A 125 4.12 10.33 13.42
N VAL A 126 5.22 9.72 13.88
CA VAL A 126 5.43 8.27 13.74
C VAL A 126 4.41 7.55 14.62
N GLY A 127 3.34 7.05 14.00
CA GLY A 127 2.24 6.42 14.72
C GLY A 127 2.62 5.08 15.34
N THR A 128 2.15 4.85 16.56
CA THR A 128 2.21 3.55 17.25
C THR A 128 1.14 2.55 16.76
N LYS A 129 0.37 2.90 15.72
CA LYS A 129 -0.72 2.10 15.15
C LYS A 129 -0.16 0.93 14.32
N VAL A 130 -0.61 -0.29 14.62
CA VAL A 130 -0.28 -1.52 13.86
C VAL A 130 -1.58 -2.13 13.33
N PHE A 131 -1.67 -2.31 12.01
CA PHE A 131 -2.83 -2.95 11.38
C PHE A 131 -2.59 -4.44 11.21
N LEU A 132 -3.53 -5.25 11.67
CA LEU A 132 -3.50 -6.69 11.57
C LEU A 132 -4.77 -7.15 10.87
N TYR A 133 -4.64 -8.05 9.89
CA TYR A 133 -5.80 -8.64 9.22
C TYR A 133 -5.57 -10.12 8.98
N TYR A 134 -6.61 -10.91 9.21
CA TYR A 134 -6.49 -12.35 9.05
C TYR A 134 -6.45 -12.76 7.57
N GLU A 135 -5.43 -13.54 7.20
CA GLU A 135 -5.25 -14.10 5.86
C GLU A 135 -5.66 -15.58 5.75
N GLY A 136 -6.05 -16.20 6.87
CA GLY A 136 -6.44 -17.61 6.95
C GLY A 136 -5.40 -18.55 7.57
N ASP A 137 -4.30 -18.02 8.11
CA ASP A 137 -3.17 -18.80 8.64
C ASP A 137 -2.52 -18.05 9.81
N HIS A 138 -2.50 -18.64 11.01
CA HIS A 138 -1.93 -18.02 12.20
C HIS A 138 -0.41 -17.80 12.10
N LYS A 139 0.32 -18.61 11.31
CA LYS A 139 1.75 -18.38 11.02
C LYS A 139 1.97 -17.03 10.31
N LYS A 140 1.05 -16.66 9.41
CA LYS A 140 1.07 -15.36 8.71
C LYS A 140 0.62 -14.22 9.62
N LEU A 141 -0.37 -14.46 10.49
CA LEU A 141 -0.80 -13.49 11.49
C LEU A 141 0.34 -13.15 12.47
N ASP A 142 1.02 -14.16 13.00
CA ASP A 142 2.18 -13.99 13.88
C ASP A 142 3.30 -13.19 13.20
N ARG A 143 3.57 -13.45 11.90
CA ARG A 143 4.49 -12.63 11.09
C ARG A 143 4.01 -11.17 10.95
N GLN A 144 2.72 -10.92 10.76
CA GLN A 144 2.18 -9.54 10.71
C GLN A 144 2.34 -8.81 12.05
N ILE A 145 2.06 -9.47 13.18
CA ILE A 145 2.26 -8.91 14.53
C ILE A 145 3.74 -8.51 14.71
N ARG A 146 4.66 -9.43 14.41
CA ARG A 146 6.11 -9.21 14.59
C ARG A 146 6.64 -8.12 13.66
N ALA A 147 6.18 -8.09 12.41
CA ALA A 147 6.50 -7.02 11.45
C ALA A 147 5.98 -5.65 11.91
N GLY A 148 4.76 -5.61 12.48
CA GLY A 148 4.17 -4.38 13.02
C GLY A 148 4.98 -3.81 14.19
N ILE A 149 5.29 -4.67 15.17
CA ILE A 149 6.14 -4.32 16.32
C ILE A 149 7.53 -3.83 15.86
N ALA A 150 8.19 -4.59 14.99
CA ALA A 150 9.51 -4.24 14.45
C ALA A 150 9.49 -2.92 13.65
N SER A 151 8.40 -2.64 12.93
CA SER A 151 8.21 -1.38 12.20
C SER A 151 8.06 -0.19 13.15
N VAL A 152 7.26 -0.30 14.21
CA VAL A 152 7.10 0.77 15.21
C VAL A 152 8.43 1.03 15.92
N LEU A 153 9.10 -0.01 16.44
CA LEU A 153 10.42 0.09 17.07
C LEU A 153 11.46 0.70 16.13
N CYS A 154 11.56 0.23 14.88
CA CYS A 154 12.51 0.76 13.91
C CYS A 154 12.24 2.23 13.59
N ASN A 155 10.98 2.63 13.39
CA ASN A 155 10.66 4.03 13.06
C ASN A 155 10.90 4.96 14.26
N GLN A 156 10.53 4.57 15.49
CA GLN A 156 10.84 5.36 16.69
C GLN A 156 12.35 5.44 16.93
N MET A 157 13.09 4.34 16.76
CA MET A 157 14.55 4.34 16.87
C MET A 157 15.19 5.29 15.85
N MET A 158 14.74 5.26 14.58
CA MET A 158 15.29 6.05 13.47
C MET A 158 14.94 7.54 13.52
N TYR A 159 13.69 7.90 13.84
CA TYR A 159 13.19 9.27 13.72
C TYR A 159 12.94 9.97 15.06
N GLY A 160 12.80 9.21 16.16
CA GLY A 160 12.43 9.70 17.49
C GLY A 160 10.97 9.41 17.85
N GLY A 161 10.65 9.43 19.14
CA GLY A 161 9.28 9.31 19.66
C GLY A 161 8.53 10.64 19.70
N ASP A 162 9.19 11.75 20.02
CA ASP A 162 8.59 13.10 20.06
C ASP A 162 8.51 13.73 18.65
N TRP A 163 7.46 14.51 18.40
CA TRP A 163 7.22 15.20 17.12
C TRP A 163 8.35 16.18 16.76
N LYS A 164 9.06 16.71 17.77
CA LYS A 164 10.24 17.59 17.58
C LYS A 164 11.40 16.84 16.93
N ASP A 165 11.66 15.61 17.37
CA ASP A 165 12.74 14.78 16.82
C ASP A 165 12.38 14.29 15.42
N VAL A 166 11.12 13.88 15.21
CA VAL A 166 10.61 13.49 13.89
C VAL A 166 10.79 14.62 12.88
N LEU A 167 10.48 15.87 13.23
CA LEU A 167 10.65 17.03 12.35
C LEU A 167 12.13 17.31 12.02
N LYS A 168 13.02 17.12 13.00
CA LYS A 168 14.49 17.28 12.85
C LYS A 168 15.15 16.18 12.03
N ASN A 169 14.61 14.95 12.06
CA ASN A 169 15.24 13.77 11.45
C ASN A 169 14.64 13.42 10.08
N SER A 170 13.31 13.54 9.90
CA SER A 170 12.62 13.20 8.64
C SER A 170 13.02 14.09 7.44
N THR A 171 13.47 15.31 7.70
CA THR A 171 13.91 16.27 6.67
C THR A 171 15.32 16.00 6.16
N LEU A 172 16.12 15.17 6.86
CA LEU A 172 17.56 15.02 6.63
C LEU A 172 18.02 13.57 6.36
N MET A 173 17.14 12.57 6.47
CA MET A 173 17.47 11.16 6.26
C MET A 173 16.54 10.50 5.24
N THR A 174 17.13 9.86 4.22
CA THR A 174 16.41 9.02 3.24
C THR A 174 16.85 7.57 3.35
N LEU A 175 15.96 6.68 3.80
CA LEU A 175 16.23 5.25 3.93
C LEU A 175 15.72 4.47 2.69
N PRO A 176 16.57 3.62 2.06
CA PRO A 176 16.12 2.75 0.97
C PRO A 176 15.11 1.70 1.41
N GLU A 177 14.23 1.29 0.49
CA GLU A 177 13.19 0.28 0.75
C GLU A 177 13.76 -1.05 1.27
N TRP A 178 14.83 -1.55 0.65
CA TRP A 178 15.51 -2.79 1.07
C TRP A 178 16.07 -2.71 2.49
N TYR A 179 16.44 -1.52 2.97
CA TYR A 179 17.04 -1.37 4.31
C TYR A 179 15.97 -1.58 5.37
N LEU A 180 14.90 -0.76 5.33
CA LEU A 180 13.85 -0.78 6.34
C LEU A 180 12.88 -1.95 6.17
N GLN A 181 12.35 -2.20 4.96
CA GLN A 181 11.44 -3.34 4.75
C GLN A 181 12.16 -4.68 4.83
N GLY A 182 13.42 -4.75 4.39
CA GLY A 182 14.23 -5.95 4.52
C GLY A 182 14.61 -6.24 5.97
N PHE A 183 14.90 -5.21 6.76
CA PHE A 183 15.14 -5.38 8.20
C PHE A 183 13.87 -5.84 8.94
N VAL A 184 12.75 -5.14 8.72
CA VAL A 184 11.45 -5.56 9.27
C VAL A 184 11.09 -6.98 8.82
N SER A 185 11.39 -7.36 7.58
CA SER A 185 11.21 -8.74 7.10
C SER A 185 12.06 -9.73 7.90
N TYR A 186 13.36 -9.49 8.04
CA TYR A 186 14.31 -10.32 8.80
C TYR A 186 13.92 -10.48 10.28
N VAL A 187 13.41 -9.42 10.92
CA VAL A 187 12.88 -9.50 12.28
C VAL A 187 11.54 -10.26 12.30
N SER A 188 10.67 -10.03 11.32
CA SER A 188 9.29 -10.56 11.35
C SER A 188 9.17 -12.06 11.14
N GLN A 189 10.09 -12.66 10.38
CA GLN A 189 10.08 -14.09 10.06
C GLN A 189 11.50 -14.66 10.16
N PRO A 190 11.67 -15.88 10.71
CA PRO A 190 12.93 -16.60 10.57
C PRO A 190 13.16 -16.98 9.10
N TRP A 191 14.39 -17.39 8.77
CA TRP A 191 14.70 -17.93 7.45
C TRP A 191 13.92 -19.22 7.18
N ASP A 192 13.06 -19.19 6.17
CA ASP A 192 12.14 -20.28 5.81
C ASP A 192 12.25 -20.70 4.33
N THR A 193 11.47 -21.68 3.93
CA THR A 193 11.43 -22.21 2.55
C THR A 193 11.04 -21.17 1.50
N GLU A 194 10.08 -20.29 1.82
CA GLU A 194 9.65 -19.22 0.92
C GLU A 194 10.81 -18.25 0.68
N THR A 195 11.49 -17.86 1.76
CA THR A 195 12.67 -16.98 1.72
C THR A 195 13.83 -17.63 0.98
N GLU A 196 14.21 -18.87 1.31
CA GLU A 196 15.28 -19.62 0.63
C GLU A 196 14.97 -19.71 -0.88
N GLY A 197 13.76 -20.13 -1.25
CA GLY A 197 13.34 -20.26 -2.65
C GLY A 197 13.33 -18.94 -3.42
N TYR A 198 12.86 -17.85 -2.81
CA TYR A 198 12.84 -16.52 -3.43
C TYR A 198 14.24 -15.95 -3.61
N VAL A 199 15.08 -16.03 -2.58
CA VAL A 199 16.46 -15.53 -2.61
C VAL A 199 17.29 -16.38 -3.58
N LYS A 200 17.08 -17.70 -3.62
CA LYS A 200 17.72 -18.62 -4.59
C LYS A 200 17.40 -18.24 -6.03
N ASP A 201 16.12 -18.04 -6.37
CA ASP A 201 15.72 -17.59 -7.70
C ASP A 201 16.30 -16.19 -8.03
N GLY A 202 16.29 -15.26 -7.07
CA GLY A 202 16.83 -13.90 -7.24
C GLY A 202 18.36 -13.84 -7.42
N VAL A 203 19.10 -14.70 -6.73
CA VAL A 203 20.56 -14.77 -6.76
C VAL A 203 21.07 -15.56 -7.98
N LEU A 204 20.49 -16.74 -8.25
CA LEU A 204 20.92 -17.59 -9.37
C LEU A 204 20.53 -17.01 -10.74
N SER A 205 19.43 -16.25 -10.83
CA SER A 205 19.07 -15.52 -12.07
C SER A 205 19.91 -14.26 -12.33
N GLY A 206 20.83 -13.90 -11.43
CA GLY A 206 21.61 -12.65 -11.50
C GLY A 206 20.78 -11.39 -11.27
N LYS A 207 19.51 -11.51 -10.83
CA LYS A 207 18.64 -10.37 -10.55
C LYS A 207 19.15 -9.55 -9.37
N PHE A 208 19.63 -10.23 -8.32
CA PHE A 208 20.15 -9.60 -7.10
C PHE A 208 21.55 -8.99 -7.29
N ASP A 209 22.28 -9.31 -8.37
CA ASP A 209 23.56 -8.66 -8.74
C ASP A 209 23.38 -7.15 -8.94
N ARG A 210 22.15 -6.71 -9.22
CA ARG A 210 21.73 -5.30 -9.32
C ARG A 210 20.94 -4.87 -8.09
N PHE A 211 21.39 -5.27 -6.89
CA PHE A 211 20.76 -5.03 -5.57
C PHE A 211 20.05 -3.68 -5.41
N TYR A 212 20.74 -2.61 -5.82
CA TYR A 212 20.27 -1.23 -5.69
C TYR A 212 19.17 -0.81 -6.67
N ARG A 213 18.83 -1.66 -7.65
CA ARG A 213 17.74 -1.46 -8.64
C ARG A 213 16.51 -2.30 -8.33
N LEU A 214 16.48 -2.98 -7.18
CA LEU A 214 15.34 -3.75 -6.71
C LEU A 214 14.28 -2.82 -6.09
N GLU A 215 13.01 -3.15 -6.29
CA GLU A 215 11.84 -2.38 -5.79
C GLU A 215 10.82 -3.35 -5.18
N GLY A 216 10.08 -2.89 -4.16
CA GLY A 216 9.01 -3.64 -3.50
C GLY A 216 9.47 -4.99 -2.96
N ILE A 217 8.73 -6.05 -3.27
CA ILE A 217 8.99 -7.41 -2.76
C ILE A 217 10.40 -7.94 -3.10
N ASP A 218 10.98 -7.53 -4.22
CA ASP A 218 12.37 -7.88 -4.54
C ASP A 218 13.37 -7.20 -3.60
N ALA A 219 13.15 -5.91 -3.29
CA ALA A 219 13.96 -5.16 -2.34
C ALA A 219 13.80 -5.71 -0.92
N GLN A 220 12.58 -6.11 -0.54
CA GLN A 220 12.28 -6.73 0.75
C GLN A 220 13.06 -8.03 0.95
N PHE A 221 12.97 -9.01 0.03
CA PHE A 221 13.67 -10.28 0.16
C PHE A 221 15.20 -10.16 0.01
N ALA A 222 15.69 -9.28 -0.87
CA ALA A 222 17.13 -9.02 -0.95
C ALA A 222 17.67 -8.33 0.31
N GLY A 223 16.90 -7.41 0.91
CA GLY A 223 17.22 -6.82 2.20
C GLY A 223 17.18 -7.84 3.34
N HIS A 224 16.19 -8.73 3.38
CA HIS A 224 16.16 -9.86 4.31
C HIS A 224 17.44 -10.70 4.18
N ALA A 225 17.82 -11.07 2.95
CA ALA A 225 19.05 -11.82 2.66
C ALA A 225 20.32 -11.10 3.13
N MET A 226 20.39 -9.77 2.95
CA MET A 226 21.49 -8.93 3.45
C MET A 226 21.57 -8.97 5.00
N TRP A 227 20.47 -8.76 5.71
CA TRP A 227 20.47 -8.78 7.18
C TRP A 227 20.76 -10.16 7.75
N ASN A 228 20.24 -11.23 7.13
CA ASN A 228 20.58 -12.59 7.51
C ASN A 228 22.06 -12.91 7.26
N TYR A 229 22.62 -12.47 6.12
CA TYR A 229 24.06 -12.59 5.86
C TYR A 229 24.91 -11.85 6.90
N ILE A 230 24.50 -10.65 7.32
CA ILE A 230 25.18 -9.90 8.39
C ILE A 230 25.13 -10.69 9.71
N ALA A 231 23.97 -11.24 10.07
CA ALA A 231 23.80 -12.03 11.29
C ALA A 231 24.62 -13.35 11.26
N GLU A 232 24.69 -14.02 10.12
CA GLU A 232 25.46 -15.27 9.94
C GLU A 232 26.98 -15.04 9.94
N VAL A 233 27.47 -13.93 9.37
CA VAL A 233 28.92 -13.67 9.19
C VAL A 233 29.54 -12.79 10.28
N TYR A 234 28.82 -11.75 10.72
CA TYR A 234 29.31 -10.78 11.72
C TYR A 234 28.66 -10.95 13.09
N GLY A 235 27.64 -11.81 13.21
CA GLY A 235 26.88 -12.06 14.42
C GLY A 235 25.68 -11.11 14.57
N PRO A 236 24.56 -11.54 15.18
CA PRO A 236 23.34 -10.72 15.31
C PRO A 236 23.51 -9.48 16.19
N SER A 237 24.50 -9.47 17.10
CA SER A 237 24.79 -8.36 18.02
C SER A 237 25.30 -7.08 17.36
N VAL A 238 25.73 -7.12 16.09
CA VAL A 238 26.14 -5.90 15.36
C VAL A 238 24.93 -5.11 14.81
N ILE A 239 23.75 -5.72 14.74
CA ILE A 239 22.58 -5.13 14.08
C ILE A 239 22.08 -3.85 14.80
N PRO A 240 21.87 -3.83 16.13
CA PRO A 240 21.53 -2.59 16.85
C PRO A 240 22.55 -1.47 16.62
N ASN A 241 23.84 -1.81 16.58
CA ASN A 241 24.92 -0.85 16.33
C ASN A 241 24.84 -0.24 14.93
N ILE A 242 24.52 -1.03 13.89
CA ILE A 242 24.33 -0.52 12.52
C ILE A 242 23.16 0.47 12.47
N LEU A 243 22.05 0.15 13.14
CA LEU A 243 20.88 1.03 13.23
C LEU A 243 21.24 2.35 13.95
N TYR A 244 21.87 2.26 15.12
CA TYR A 244 22.32 3.40 15.91
C TYR A 244 23.29 4.32 15.13
N MET A 245 24.30 3.75 14.48
CA MET A 245 25.25 4.51 13.66
C MET A 245 24.61 5.08 12.39
N THR A 246 23.64 4.39 11.79
CA THR A 246 22.85 4.92 10.65
C THR A 246 22.06 6.17 11.07
N ARG A 247 21.43 6.15 12.24
CA ARG A 247 20.72 7.30 12.82
C ARG A 247 21.64 8.49 13.06
N ILE A 248 22.77 8.28 13.74
CA ILE A 248 23.72 9.36 14.09
C ILE A 248 24.35 9.98 12.85
N SER A 249 24.83 9.15 11.93
CA SER A 249 25.43 9.61 10.66
C SER A 249 24.39 10.10 9.65
N ARG A 250 23.09 9.88 9.91
CA ARG A 250 21.96 10.08 8.99
C ARG A 250 22.16 9.40 7.62
N ASN A 251 22.94 8.30 7.60
CA ASN A 251 23.44 7.74 6.37
C ASN A 251 23.72 6.23 6.45
N VAL A 252 22.95 5.44 5.70
CA VAL A 252 23.01 3.97 5.65
C VAL A 252 24.41 3.43 5.34
N GLU A 253 25.10 3.98 4.32
CA GLU A 253 26.47 3.58 3.96
C GLU A 253 27.44 3.74 5.14
N SER A 254 27.28 4.83 5.90
CA SER A 254 28.17 5.16 7.02
C SER A 254 27.90 4.25 8.23
N GLY A 255 26.63 3.88 8.46
CA GLY A 255 26.26 2.89 9.48
C GLY A 255 26.93 1.52 9.26
N PHE A 256 26.94 1.02 8.03
CA PHE A 256 27.68 -0.23 7.71
C PHE A 256 29.19 -0.06 7.78
N LEU A 257 29.73 1.05 7.24
CA LEU A 257 31.18 1.28 7.21
C LEU A 257 31.77 1.38 8.62
N PHE A 258 31.11 2.09 9.55
CA PHE A 258 31.61 2.27 10.91
C PHE A 258 31.49 1.04 11.80
N VAL A 259 30.53 0.13 11.54
CA VAL A 259 30.31 -1.06 12.39
C VAL A 259 30.95 -2.32 11.80
N LEU A 260 30.93 -2.49 10.48
CA LEU A 260 31.47 -3.68 9.80
C LEU A 260 32.85 -3.45 9.19
N GLY A 261 33.33 -2.21 9.09
CA GLY A 261 34.55 -1.85 8.35
C GLY A 261 34.44 -1.99 6.83
N VAL A 262 33.24 -2.29 6.31
CA VAL A 262 33.01 -2.62 4.90
C VAL A 262 31.96 -1.69 4.29
N GLY A 263 32.34 -1.01 3.20
CA GLY A 263 31.41 -0.20 2.41
C GLY A 263 30.35 -1.03 1.68
N LEU A 264 29.16 -0.45 1.52
CA LEU A 264 27.95 -1.13 1.08
C LEU A 264 28.08 -1.77 -0.30
N LYS A 265 28.91 -1.22 -1.21
CA LYS A 265 29.17 -1.84 -2.53
C LYS A 265 29.88 -3.19 -2.38
N LYS A 266 30.90 -3.27 -1.52
CA LYS A 266 31.62 -4.52 -1.26
C LYS A 266 30.69 -5.49 -0.52
N LEU A 267 30.00 -5.03 0.51
CA LEU A 267 28.99 -5.83 1.23
C LEU A 267 27.93 -6.40 0.27
N SER A 268 27.46 -5.62 -0.71
CA SER A 268 26.51 -6.04 -1.74
C SER A 268 27.06 -7.14 -2.66
N SER A 269 28.34 -7.11 -2.98
CA SER A 269 28.98 -8.20 -3.75
C SER A 269 29.21 -9.43 -2.88
N ASP A 270 29.59 -9.24 -1.62
CA ASP A 270 29.98 -10.33 -0.72
C ASP A 270 28.77 -11.19 -0.30
N TYR A 271 27.61 -10.59 0.00
CA TYR A 271 26.39 -11.38 0.29
C TYR A 271 25.91 -12.16 -0.95
N VAL A 272 25.94 -11.54 -2.15
CA VAL A 272 25.58 -12.24 -3.40
C VAL A 272 26.51 -13.43 -3.63
N ASN A 273 27.82 -13.24 -3.47
CA ASN A 273 28.81 -14.32 -3.64
C ASN A 273 28.71 -15.40 -2.55
N TYR A 274 28.30 -15.04 -1.33
CA TYR A 274 27.98 -15.99 -0.26
C TYR A 274 26.81 -16.91 -0.66
N TYR A 275 25.66 -16.33 -1.02
CA TYR A 275 24.49 -17.12 -1.41
C TYR A 275 24.69 -17.87 -2.74
N LYS A 276 25.41 -17.30 -3.73
CA LYS A 276 25.79 -18.04 -4.96
C LYS A 276 26.56 -19.32 -4.64
N ARG A 277 27.52 -19.28 -3.70
CA ARG A 277 28.25 -20.47 -3.27
C ARG A 277 27.33 -21.46 -2.55
N LYS A 278 26.59 -20.99 -1.52
CA LYS A 278 25.61 -21.81 -0.77
C LYS A 278 24.68 -22.59 -1.72
N PHE A 279 23.97 -21.88 -2.59
CA PHE A 279 23.00 -22.50 -3.50
C PHE A 279 23.66 -23.37 -4.58
N ASN A 280 24.82 -23.02 -5.12
CA ASN A 280 25.52 -23.89 -6.08
C ASN A 280 26.02 -25.20 -5.46
N GLU A 281 26.25 -25.24 -4.14
CA GLU A 281 26.57 -26.46 -3.41
C GLU A 281 25.32 -27.28 -3.09
N ASP A 282 24.24 -26.64 -2.61
CA ASP A 282 22.94 -27.30 -2.40
C ASP A 282 22.38 -27.86 -3.73
N ASN A 283 22.59 -27.21 -4.88
CA ASN A 283 22.15 -27.71 -6.19
C ASN A 283 22.79 -29.06 -6.60
N LYS A 284 23.92 -29.47 -6.01
CA LYS A 284 24.60 -30.73 -6.35
C LYS A 284 23.86 -31.97 -5.83
N ILE A 285 22.98 -31.80 -4.84
CA ILE A 285 22.20 -32.88 -4.20
C ILE A 285 20.73 -32.90 -4.66
N LEU A 286 20.39 -32.12 -5.69
CA LEU A 286 19.03 -31.91 -6.18
C LEU A 286 18.91 -32.35 -7.65
N VAL A 287 17.69 -32.69 -8.07
CA VAL A 287 17.38 -33.27 -9.37
C VAL A 287 16.48 -32.32 -10.16
N GLU A 288 16.85 -32.02 -11.41
CA GLU A 288 16.02 -31.21 -12.32
C GLU A 288 14.73 -31.97 -12.74
N PRO A 289 13.61 -31.27 -12.98
CA PRO A 289 12.32 -31.90 -13.27
C PRO A 289 12.29 -32.55 -14.67
N GLN A 290 12.12 -33.88 -14.71
CA GLN A 290 11.80 -34.64 -15.93
C GLN A 290 10.27 -34.70 -16.16
N LEU A 291 9.62 -33.54 -16.23
CA LEU A 291 8.15 -33.44 -16.38
C LEU A 291 7.74 -32.76 -17.70
N GLU A 292 6.55 -33.12 -18.19
CA GLU A 292 5.98 -32.51 -19.39
C GLU A 292 5.64 -31.03 -19.11
N LYS A 293 6.20 -30.12 -19.93
CA LYS A 293 6.02 -28.68 -19.80
C LYS A 293 4.91 -28.17 -20.72
N LEU A 294 3.84 -27.65 -20.13
CA LEU A 294 2.72 -27.08 -20.87
C LEU A 294 3.08 -25.67 -21.39
N GLU A 295 3.31 -25.55 -22.69
CA GLU A 295 3.64 -24.27 -23.35
C GLU A 295 2.44 -23.33 -23.47
N ILE A 296 2.04 -22.70 -22.38
CA ILE A 296 1.00 -21.67 -22.39
C ILE A 296 1.54 -20.42 -23.12
N ARG A 297 0.93 -20.06 -24.26
CA ARG A 297 1.27 -18.88 -25.10
C ARG A 297 0.92 -17.54 -24.43
N LYS A 298 1.44 -17.29 -23.22
CA LYS A 298 1.19 -16.10 -22.42
C LYS A 298 2.49 -15.39 -22.04
N LYS A 299 2.73 -14.23 -22.63
CA LYS A 299 3.87 -13.37 -22.24
C LYS A 299 3.77 -13.01 -20.75
N GLN A 300 4.67 -13.57 -19.95
CA GLN A 300 4.81 -13.26 -18.53
C GLN A 300 5.35 -11.83 -18.42
N LYS A 301 4.49 -10.89 -18.01
CA LYS A 301 4.89 -9.50 -17.81
C LYS A 301 5.50 -9.36 -16.41
N PRO A 302 6.48 -8.46 -16.21
CA PRO A 302 6.98 -8.14 -14.87
C PRO A 302 5.84 -7.86 -13.88
N ASN A 303 6.04 -8.31 -12.65
CA ASN A 303 5.10 -8.17 -11.52
C ASN A 303 3.72 -8.82 -11.82
N THR A 304 3.71 -9.93 -12.55
CA THR A 304 2.54 -10.80 -12.70
C THR A 304 2.77 -12.07 -11.90
N VAL A 305 1.87 -12.36 -10.96
CA VAL A 305 1.84 -13.61 -10.21
C VAL A 305 0.88 -14.57 -10.91
N PHE A 306 1.27 -15.82 -11.04
CA PHE A 306 0.43 -16.92 -11.53
C PHE A 306 0.03 -17.81 -10.35
N GLN A 307 -1.21 -18.28 -10.37
CA GLN A 307 -1.91 -18.97 -9.27
C GLN A 307 -2.99 -19.90 -9.84
N GLN A 308 -3.53 -20.75 -8.98
CA GLN A 308 -4.65 -21.66 -9.24
C GLN A 308 -4.47 -22.48 -10.53
N PHE A 309 -3.27 -23.03 -10.74
CA PHE A 309 -3.04 -23.92 -11.87
C PHE A 309 -3.69 -25.28 -11.61
N LYS A 310 -4.79 -25.57 -12.32
CA LYS A 310 -5.59 -26.79 -12.17
C LYS A 310 -5.98 -27.37 -13.52
N MET A 311 -6.04 -28.69 -13.64
CA MET A 311 -6.48 -29.37 -14.87
C MET A 311 -7.92 -29.85 -14.75
N SER A 312 -8.66 -29.84 -15.87
CA SER A 312 -9.98 -30.45 -15.92
C SER A 312 -9.88 -31.98 -15.74
N PRO A 313 -10.87 -32.64 -15.11
CA PRO A 313 -10.90 -34.09 -14.94
C PRO A 313 -10.73 -34.90 -16.24
N ASN A 314 -11.22 -34.38 -17.38
CA ASN A 314 -11.02 -34.99 -18.69
C ASN A 314 -9.63 -34.74 -19.32
N GLY A 315 -8.82 -33.83 -18.75
CA GLY A 315 -7.49 -33.47 -19.24
C GLY A 315 -7.44 -32.58 -20.49
N GLN A 316 -8.58 -32.07 -20.96
CA GLN A 316 -8.66 -31.21 -22.15
C GLN A 316 -8.34 -29.74 -21.87
N TYR A 317 -8.65 -29.26 -20.67
CA TYR A 317 -8.53 -27.86 -20.29
C TYR A 317 -7.60 -27.69 -19.09
N ALA A 318 -6.88 -26.57 -19.05
CA ALA A 318 -6.18 -26.11 -17.87
C ALA A 318 -6.67 -24.71 -17.47
N SER A 319 -6.88 -24.47 -16.19
CA SER A 319 -7.20 -23.15 -15.65
C SER A 319 -6.00 -22.55 -14.94
N PHE A 320 -5.87 -21.22 -14.99
CA PHE A 320 -4.94 -20.48 -14.13
C PHE A 320 -5.40 -19.03 -13.94
N VAL A 321 -5.01 -18.46 -12.80
CA VAL A 321 -5.22 -17.07 -12.43
C VAL A 321 -3.94 -16.27 -12.69
N THR A 322 -4.09 -15.07 -13.23
CA THR A 322 -3.01 -14.07 -13.28
C THR A 322 -3.38 -12.86 -12.45
N ASN A 323 -2.59 -12.52 -11.43
CA ASN A 323 -2.73 -11.30 -10.64
C ASN A 323 -1.62 -10.30 -11.03
N GLN A 324 -1.99 -9.06 -11.41
CA GLN A 324 -1.03 -8.00 -11.72
C GLN A 324 -1.42 -6.71 -10.99
N MET A 325 -0.72 -6.41 -9.90
CA MET A 325 -1.01 -5.26 -9.00
C MET A 325 -2.47 -5.24 -8.53
N GLY A 326 -2.96 -6.39 -8.05
CA GLY A 326 -4.31 -6.56 -7.51
C GLY A 326 -5.38 -6.86 -8.55
N GLN A 327 -5.14 -6.57 -9.84
CA GLN A 327 -6.04 -6.97 -10.91
C GLN A 327 -5.85 -8.45 -11.26
N TYR A 328 -6.79 -9.29 -10.81
CA TYR A 328 -6.84 -10.71 -11.16
C TYR A 328 -7.62 -10.98 -12.46
N LYS A 329 -7.25 -12.06 -13.15
CA LYS A 329 -7.96 -12.63 -14.31
C LYS A 329 -7.89 -14.15 -14.27
N LEU A 330 -9.03 -14.81 -14.41
CA LEU A 330 -9.10 -16.26 -14.63
C LEU A 330 -9.01 -16.54 -16.12
N TRP A 331 -8.15 -17.48 -16.49
CA TRP A 331 -7.99 -17.99 -17.84
C TRP A 331 -8.31 -19.48 -17.88
N ILE A 332 -8.89 -19.91 -18.99
CA ILE A 332 -8.98 -21.32 -19.40
C ILE A 332 -8.14 -21.46 -20.67
N TYR A 333 -7.31 -22.48 -20.70
CA TYR A 333 -6.49 -22.89 -21.83
C TYR A 333 -7.01 -24.22 -22.37
N ASP A 334 -7.39 -24.26 -23.65
CA ASP A 334 -7.69 -25.50 -24.37
C ASP A 334 -6.37 -26.10 -24.84
N ILE A 335 -6.02 -27.28 -24.31
CA ILE A 335 -4.71 -27.91 -24.54
C ILE A 335 -4.61 -28.42 -25.98
N SER A 336 -5.72 -28.96 -26.52
CA SER A 336 -5.79 -29.51 -27.87
C SER A 336 -5.72 -28.42 -28.94
N LYS A 337 -6.47 -27.32 -28.75
CA LYS A 337 -6.49 -26.18 -29.71
C LYS A 337 -5.35 -25.17 -29.48
N LYS A 338 -4.69 -25.23 -28.33
CA LYS A 338 -3.70 -24.24 -27.85
C LYS A 338 -4.26 -22.82 -27.76
N GLU A 339 -5.55 -22.71 -27.44
CA GLU A 339 -6.30 -21.44 -27.35
C GLU A 339 -6.48 -20.98 -25.89
N LEU A 340 -6.46 -19.66 -25.66
CA LEU A 340 -6.54 -19.07 -24.31
C LEU A 340 -7.74 -18.13 -24.16
N LYS A 341 -8.78 -18.57 -23.43
CA LYS A 341 -10.00 -17.82 -23.14
C LYS A 341 -9.91 -17.13 -21.78
N ARG A 342 -10.42 -15.89 -21.65
CA ARG A 342 -10.54 -15.18 -20.36
C ARG A 342 -11.95 -15.34 -19.82
N VAL A 343 -12.09 -15.92 -18.62
CA VAL A 343 -13.39 -16.12 -17.95
C VAL A 343 -13.81 -14.88 -17.18
N VAL A 344 -12.97 -14.39 -16.26
CA VAL A 344 -13.27 -13.22 -15.43
C VAL A 344 -12.10 -12.24 -15.38
N LYS A 345 -12.41 -10.98 -15.09
CA LYS A 345 -11.48 -9.91 -14.73
C LYS A 345 -12.10 -9.14 -13.57
N GLY A 346 -11.44 -9.11 -12.42
CA GLY A 346 -11.81 -8.26 -11.29
C GLY A 346 -10.75 -7.21 -11.00
N GLU A 347 -11.11 -6.25 -10.15
CA GLU A 347 -10.22 -5.22 -9.60
C GLU A 347 -9.50 -4.28 -10.60
N HIS A 348 -8.93 -3.22 -10.04
CA HIS A 348 -8.10 -2.25 -10.75
C HIS A 348 -6.62 -2.50 -10.44
N LYS A 349 -5.74 -2.07 -11.35
CA LYS A 349 -4.29 -2.07 -11.10
C LYS A 349 -3.96 -0.92 -10.16
N LEU A 350 -3.59 -1.22 -8.93
CA LEU A 350 -3.35 -0.22 -7.89
C LEU A 350 -2.06 -0.57 -7.13
N ASN A 351 -1.35 0.46 -6.68
CA ASN A 351 -0.27 0.27 -5.72
C ASN A 351 -0.88 0.16 -4.32
N ARG A 352 -1.11 -1.08 -3.87
CA ARG A 352 -1.67 -1.46 -2.58
C ARG A 352 -1.18 -2.85 -2.20
N ILE A 353 -1.39 -3.24 -0.94
CA ILE A 353 -1.28 -4.65 -0.54
C ILE A 353 -2.31 -5.45 -1.32
N ASN A 354 -1.88 -6.53 -1.98
CA ASN A 354 -2.73 -7.30 -2.89
C ASN A 354 -3.17 -8.60 -2.21
N ASP A 355 -4.47 -8.89 -2.28
CA ASP A 355 -4.96 -10.24 -2.00
C ASP A 355 -4.59 -11.16 -3.18
N PHE A 356 -4.05 -12.32 -2.82
CA PHE A 356 -3.56 -13.35 -3.74
C PHE A 356 -4.37 -14.65 -3.66
N SER A 357 -5.36 -14.75 -2.76
CA SER A 357 -6.22 -15.93 -2.63
C SER A 357 -7.31 -15.99 -3.71
N PHE A 358 -7.74 -14.85 -4.26
CA PHE A 358 -8.87 -14.78 -5.19
C PHE A 358 -8.45 -14.61 -6.67
N PRO A 359 -9.17 -15.25 -7.62
CA PRO A 359 -10.26 -16.22 -7.42
C PRO A 359 -9.75 -17.58 -6.96
N VAL A 360 -10.43 -18.20 -6.00
CA VAL A 360 -10.25 -19.64 -5.71
C VAL A 360 -10.99 -20.43 -6.77
N THR A 361 -10.46 -21.56 -7.28
CA THR A 361 -11.06 -22.32 -8.38
C THR A 361 -11.19 -23.82 -8.09
N ALA A 362 -12.18 -24.47 -8.71
CA ALA A 362 -12.30 -25.92 -8.76
C ALA A 362 -13.04 -26.36 -10.04
N TRP A 363 -12.56 -27.41 -10.70
CA TRP A 363 -13.19 -27.97 -11.90
C TRP A 363 -14.36 -28.88 -11.51
N HIS A 364 -15.49 -28.75 -12.20
CA HIS A 364 -16.60 -29.68 -12.04
C HIS A 364 -16.17 -31.10 -12.47
N PRO A 365 -16.55 -32.19 -11.77
CA PRO A 365 -16.14 -33.56 -12.10
C PRO A 365 -16.41 -33.95 -13.55
N GLY A 366 -17.57 -33.55 -14.09
CA GLY A 366 -17.96 -33.78 -15.49
C GLY A 366 -17.21 -32.93 -16.52
N SER A 367 -16.27 -32.06 -16.12
CA SER A 367 -15.50 -31.16 -17.01
C SER A 367 -16.31 -30.16 -17.86
N GLN A 368 -17.62 -30.02 -17.64
CA GLN A 368 -18.50 -29.08 -18.35
C GLN A 368 -18.36 -27.62 -17.90
N GLY A 369 -17.75 -27.38 -16.73
CA GLY A 369 -17.66 -26.06 -16.13
C GLY A 369 -16.61 -25.95 -15.03
N ILE A 370 -16.30 -24.72 -14.65
CA ILE A 370 -15.38 -24.38 -13.56
C ILE A 370 -16.10 -23.52 -12.52
N ALA A 371 -16.04 -23.93 -11.26
CA ALA A 371 -16.42 -23.09 -10.14
C ALA A 371 -15.27 -22.13 -9.81
N TYR A 372 -15.63 -20.89 -9.47
CA TYR A 372 -14.69 -19.93 -8.91
C TYR A 372 -15.35 -19.05 -7.85
N VAL A 373 -14.64 -18.80 -6.75
CA VAL A 373 -15.06 -17.87 -5.69
C VAL A 373 -14.30 -16.57 -5.84
N VAL A 374 -15.00 -15.44 -5.77
CA VAL A 374 -14.43 -14.09 -5.79
C VAL A 374 -15.03 -13.24 -4.68
N GLU A 375 -14.20 -12.40 -4.07
CA GLU A 375 -14.70 -11.33 -3.23
C GLU A 375 -15.20 -10.16 -4.10
N LYS A 376 -16.35 -9.57 -3.73
CA LYS A 376 -16.87 -8.37 -4.37
C LYS A 376 -17.68 -7.54 -3.38
N LYS A 377 -17.32 -6.27 -3.22
CA LYS A 377 -17.95 -5.33 -2.26
C LYS A 377 -17.93 -5.81 -0.79
N GLY A 378 -16.89 -6.52 -0.37
CA GLY A 378 -16.80 -7.06 1.00
C GLY A 378 -17.65 -8.32 1.26
N GLU A 379 -18.20 -8.93 0.21
CA GLU A 379 -18.94 -10.20 0.27
C GLU A 379 -18.26 -11.28 -0.58
N THR A 380 -18.40 -12.54 -0.17
CA THR A 380 -17.90 -13.70 -0.90
C THR A 380 -18.94 -14.19 -1.92
N TRP A 381 -18.56 -14.29 -3.20
CA TRP A 381 -19.44 -14.71 -4.29
C TRP A 381 -18.97 -16.01 -4.94
N PHE A 382 -19.80 -17.04 -4.86
CA PHE A 382 -19.66 -18.29 -5.60
C PHE A 382 -20.13 -18.08 -7.05
N CYS A 383 -19.32 -18.48 -8.02
CA CYS A 383 -19.64 -18.41 -9.44
C CYS A 383 -19.39 -19.77 -10.11
N ILE A 384 -20.27 -20.19 -11.03
CA ILE A 384 -20.03 -21.33 -11.93
C ILE A 384 -19.99 -20.79 -13.36
N TYR A 385 -18.90 -21.06 -14.07
CA TYR A 385 -18.75 -20.81 -15.50
C TYR A 385 -18.98 -22.10 -16.28
N SER A 386 -19.88 -22.05 -17.26
CA SER A 386 -20.11 -23.15 -18.21
C SER A 386 -19.19 -22.99 -19.43
N ILE A 387 -18.59 -24.09 -19.88
CA ILE A 387 -17.69 -24.10 -21.06
C ILE A 387 -18.49 -24.03 -22.35
N GLU A 388 -19.64 -24.72 -22.40
CA GLU A 388 -20.46 -24.96 -23.59
C GLU A 388 -21.06 -23.66 -24.15
N ASP A 389 -21.82 -22.93 -23.33
CA ASP A 389 -22.49 -21.66 -23.69
C ASP A 389 -21.69 -20.41 -23.27
N GLY A 390 -20.70 -20.56 -22.40
CA GLY A 390 -19.94 -19.45 -21.83
C GLY A 390 -20.70 -18.60 -20.80
N SER A 391 -21.84 -19.07 -20.27
CA SER A 391 -22.60 -18.34 -19.25
C SER A 391 -21.94 -18.39 -17.87
N THR A 392 -22.43 -17.56 -16.94
CA THR A 392 -21.95 -17.56 -15.55
C THR A 392 -23.09 -17.36 -14.56
N ASN A 393 -23.38 -18.39 -13.78
CA ASN A 393 -24.30 -18.33 -12.65
C ASN A 393 -23.57 -17.87 -11.39
N LYS A 394 -24.22 -17.08 -10.53
CA LYS A 394 -23.59 -16.47 -9.33
C LYS A 394 -24.52 -16.54 -8.12
N LYS A 395 -23.97 -16.88 -6.96
CA LYS A 395 -24.67 -16.93 -5.66
C LYS A 395 -23.76 -16.32 -4.57
N PRO A 396 -24.29 -15.53 -3.61
CA PRO A 396 -23.51 -15.10 -2.45
C PRO A 396 -23.31 -16.27 -1.47
N ILE A 397 -22.10 -16.38 -0.90
CA ILE A 397 -21.80 -17.28 0.22
C ILE A 397 -21.92 -16.46 1.51
N GLY A 398 -22.99 -16.68 2.27
CA GLY A 398 -23.15 -16.05 3.59
C GLY A 398 -22.20 -16.66 4.63
N LYS A 399 -21.99 -15.93 5.74
CA LYS A 399 -21.19 -16.32 6.92
C LYS A 399 -19.67 -16.44 6.74
N LEU A 400 -19.14 -16.57 5.52
CA LEU A 400 -17.68 -16.63 5.29
C LEU A 400 -17.10 -15.26 4.89
N ASP A 401 -16.15 -14.77 5.70
CA ASP A 401 -15.34 -13.58 5.42
C ASP A 401 -14.38 -13.80 4.24
N LYS A 402 -13.91 -15.04 4.04
CA LYS A 402 -12.99 -15.44 2.95
C LYS A 402 -13.08 -16.96 2.68
N VAL A 403 -12.73 -17.38 1.47
CA VAL A 403 -12.48 -18.80 1.11
C VAL A 403 -11.04 -18.90 0.62
N LEU A 404 -10.30 -19.91 1.07
CA LEU A 404 -8.87 -20.09 0.80
C LEU A 404 -8.62 -21.12 -0.30
N SER A 405 -9.34 -22.24 -0.23
CA SER A 405 -9.23 -23.37 -1.17
C SER A 405 -10.54 -24.15 -1.16
N MET A 406 -10.88 -24.77 -2.29
CA MET A 406 -12.08 -25.61 -2.42
C MET A 406 -11.89 -26.75 -3.42
N ASP A 407 -12.71 -27.77 -3.29
CA ASP A 407 -12.70 -28.98 -4.12
C ASP A 407 -14.10 -29.62 -4.23
N TYR A 408 -14.36 -30.32 -5.34
CA TYR A 408 -15.69 -30.86 -5.69
C TYR A 408 -15.89 -32.29 -5.20
N SER A 409 -17.10 -32.61 -4.74
CA SER A 409 -17.52 -34.01 -4.56
C SER A 409 -17.61 -34.71 -5.92
N ASP A 410 -17.44 -36.03 -5.93
CA ASP A 410 -17.48 -36.88 -7.14
C ASP A 410 -18.76 -36.71 -7.97
N ASP A 411 -19.88 -36.46 -7.29
CA ASP A 411 -21.20 -36.27 -7.90
C ASP A 411 -21.47 -34.82 -8.37
N GLY A 412 -20.54 -33.89 -8.12
CA GLY A 412 -20.62 -32.49 -8.50
C GLY A 412 -21.61 -31.63 -7.71
N LYS A 413 -22.28 -32.18 -6.68
CA LYS A 413 -23.36 -31.46 -5.95
C LYS A 413 -22.87 -30.69 -4.73
N MET A 414 -21.70 -31.04 -4.20
CA MET A 414 -21.10 -30.45 -3.01
C MET A 414 -19.69 -29.93 -3.31
N LEU A 415 -19.27 -28.94 -2.52
CA LEU A 415 -17.90 -28.46 -2.46
C LEU A 415 -17.44 -28.54 -1.01
N VAL A 416 -16.21 -29.01 -0.77
CA VAL A 416 -15.51 -28.77 0.49
C VAL A 416 -14.74 -27.47 0.35
N MET A 417 -14.74 -26.64 1.40
CA MET A 417 -14.09 -25.34 1.44
C MET A 417 -13.29 -25.19 2.73
N SER A 418 -12.06 -24.67 2.63
CA SER A 418 -11.39 -24.02 3.77
C SER A 418 -11.86 -22.57 3.78
N GLY A 419 -12.61 -22.21 4.83
CA GLY A 419 -13.30 -20.94 4.96
C GLY A 419 -12.85 -20.17 6.21
N VAL A 420 -12.77 -18.86 6.07
CA VAL A 420 -12.52 -17.96 7.20
C VAL A 420 -13.82 -17.38 7.69
N ALA A 421 -14.06 -17.46 9.00
CA ALA A 421 -15.15 -16.74 9.67
C ALA A 421 -14.64 -16.21 11.02
N GLY A 422 -14.81 -14.90 11.27
CA GLY A 422 -14.49 -14.32 12.59
C GLY A 422 -13.01 -14.35 12.99
N GLY A 423 -12.09 -14.55 12.05
CA GLY A 423 -10.65 -14.66 12.30
C GLY A 423 -10.15 -16.07 12.65
N GLN A 424 -10.92 -17.11 12.30
CA GLN A 424 -10.62 -18.54 12.45
C GLN A 424 -10.77 -19.25 11.09
N THR A 425 -10.00 -20.30 10.83
CA THR A 425 -10.00 -21.06 9.56
C THR A 425 -10.51 -22.48 9.75
N ASP A 426 -11.77 -22.74 9.38
CA ASP A 426 -12.41 -24.04 9.53
C ASP A 426 -12.76 -24.67 8.16
N LEU A 427 -13.11 -25.96 8.18
CA LEU A 427 -13.67 -26.68 7.05
C LEU A 427 -15.19 -26.53 6.98
N TYR A 428 -15.71 -26.37 5.76
CA TYR A 428 -17.15 -26.29 5.47
C TYR A 428 -17.53 -27.15 4.27
N ILE A 429 -18.73 -27.75 4.29
CA ILE A 429 -19.38 -28.37 3.13
C ILE A 429 -20.44 -27.41 2.60
N TYR A 430 -20.29 -27.01 1.33
CA TYR A 430 -21.23 -26.15 0.62
C TYR A 430 -22.06 -26.95 -0.38
N ARG A 431 -23.39 -26.91 -0.23
CA ARG A 431 -24.36 -27.63 -1.08
C ARG A 431 -24.87 -26.72 -2.19
N ILE A 432 -24.45 -26.98 -3.42
CA ILE A 432 -24.59 -26.05 -4.55
C ILE A 432 -26.06 -25.76 -4.91
N ALA A 433 -26.91 -26.78 -4.88
CA ALA A 433 -28.33 -26.63 -5.20
C ALA A 433 -29.04 -25.70 -4.20
N GLY A 434 -28.99 -26.05 -2.91
CA GLY A 434 -29.69 -25.34 -1.83
C GLY A 434 -29.01 -24.07 -1.30
N ASN A 435 -27.78 -23.74 -1.74
CA ASN A 435 -26.98 -22.64 -1.19
C ASN A 435 -26.74 -22.76 0.34
N ALA A 436 -26.65 -23.99 0.84
CA ALA A 436 -26.45 -24.27 2.26
C ALA A 436 -24.96 -24.49 2.57
N LEU A 437 -24.53 -24.09 3.78
CA LEU A 437 -23.16 -24.19 4.26
C LEU A 437 -23.15 -24.85 5.64
N ASP A 438 -22.62 -26.08 5.69
CA ASP A 438 -22.49 -26.90 6.89
C ASP A 438 -21.04 -26.79 7.41
N GLN A 439 -20.83 -26.43 8.68
CA GLN A 439 -19.50 -26.37 9.29
C GLN A 439 -19.06 -27.78 9.75
N VAL A 440 -17.82 -28.15 9.45
CA VAL A 440 -17.23 -29.48 9.75
C VAL A 440 -16.29 -29.41 10.94
N THR A 441 -15.32 -28.49 10.93
CA THR A 441 -14.42 -28.23 12.07
C THR A 441 -14.76 -26.91 12.75
N ASN A 442 -14.43 -26.80 14.03
CA ASN A 442 -14.70 -25.62 14.87
C ASN A 442 -13.80 -25.71 16.11
N ASP A 443 -12.49 -25.54 15.89
CA ASP A 443 -11.46 -25.51 16.93
C ASP A 443 -10.42 -24.41 16.65
N ILE A 444 -9.48 -24.18 17.56
CA ILE A 444 -8.54 -23.04 17.45
C ILE A 444 -7.46 -23.21 16.36
N TYR A 445 -7.44 -24.34 15.65
CA TYR A 445 -6.40 -24.69 14.68
C TYR A 445 -6.77 -24.24 13.27
N ASP A 446 -5.79 -24.25 12.35
CA ASP A 446 -5.98 -23.82 10.97
C ASP A 446 -6.20 -25.00 10.04
N ASP A 447 -7.39 -25.11 9.43
CA ASP A 447 -7.70 -26.23 8.53
C ASP A 447 -7.65 -25.82 7.06
N LEU A 448 -6.60 -26.27 6.37
CA LEU A 448 -6.18 -25.79 5.06
C LEU A 448 -6.19 -26.89 3.99
N TYR A 449 -6.33 -26.46 2.72
CA TYR A 449 -6.21 -27.31 1.53
C TYR A 449 -7.08 -28.59 1.51
N PRO A 450 -8.39 -28.55 1.87
CA PRO A 450 -9.21 -29.75 1.85
C PRO A 450 -9.43 -30.29 0.44
N LYS A 451 -9.37 -31.62 0.32
CA LYS A 451 -9.76 -32.42 -0.84
C LYS A 451 -10.76 -33.50 -0.39
N PHE A 452 -11.73 -33.83 -1.23
CA PHE A 452 -12.55 -35.03 -0.97
C PHE A 452 -11.71 -36.29 -1.21
N VAL A 453 -11.93 -37.31 -0.38
CA VAL A 453 -11.31 -38.64 -0.51
C VAL A 453 -12.34 -39.74 -0.24
N ASP A 454 -11.98 -40.97 -0.55
CA ASP A 454 -12.75 -42.20 -0.31
C ASP A 454 -14.15 -42.10 -0.93
N LYS A 455 -14.19 -41.73 -2.22
CA LYS A 455 -15.42 -41.50 -3.01
C LYS A 455 -16.34 -40.44 -2.38
N SER A 456 -15.74 -39.37 -1.90
CA SER A 456 -16.40 -38.25 -1.22
C SER A 456 -17.11 -38.62 0.09
N THR A 457 -16.65 -39.66 0.80
CA THR A 457 -17.13 -40.02 2.15
C THR A 457 -16.26 -39.46 3.28
N ALA A 458 -15.05 -39.02 2.96
CA ALA A 458 -14.12 -38.37 3.87
C ALA A 458 -13.46 -37.14 3.21
N VAL A 459 -12.76 -36.34 4.02
CA VAL A 459 -12.00 -35.15 3.60
C VAL A 459 -10.58 -35.24 4.14
N ILE A 460 -9.58 -35.06 3.28
CA ILE A 460 -8.17 -34.92 3.66
C ILE A 460 -7.76 -33.44 3.64
N PHE A 461 -6.96 -33.00 4.60
CA PHE A 461 -6.60 -31.59 4.81
C PHE A 461 -5.32 -31.45 5.63
N ALA A 462 -4.70 -30.26 5.61
CA ALA A 462 -3.52 -29.93 6.40
C ALA A 462 -3.90 -29.06 7.60
N SER A 463 -3.29 -29.29 8.78
CA SER A 463 -3.61 -28.56 10.01
C SER A 463 -2.46 -28.54 11.03
N ASN A 464 -2.39 -27.46 11.81
CA ASN A 464 -1.41 -27.25 12.89
C ASN A 464 -1.85 -27.85 14.25
N ARG A 465 -2.85 -28.73 14.26
CA ARG A 465 -3.31 -29.40 15.48
C ARG A 465 -2.33 -30.48 15.95
N SER A 466 -2.09 -30.53 17.26
CA SER A 466 -1.24 -31.55 17.89
C SER A 466 -1.99 -32.79 18.39
N SER A 467 -3.33 -32.73 18.41
CA SER A 467 -4.25 -33.80 18.85
C SER A 467 -4.94 -34.43 17.64
N ASP A 468 -5.32 -35.70 17.75
CA ASP A 468 -6.16 -36.41 16.79
C ASP A 468 -7.67 -36.20 17.02
N THR A 469 -8.05 -35.44 18.05
CA THR A 469 -9.44 -35.30 18.49
C THR A 469 -9.90 -33.83 18.45
N LEU A 470 -11.09 -33.59 17.87
CA LEU A 470 -11.74 -32.28 17.81
C LEU A 470 -12.26 -31.85 19.19
N HIS A 471 -11.73 -30.74 19.71
CA HIS A 471 -12.11 -30.16 21.01
C HIS A 471 -12.62 -28.73 20.84
N LYS A 472 -13.82 -28.44 21.37
CA LYS A 472 -14.47 -27.13 21.25
C LYS A 472 -13.97 -26.10 22.27
N ASP A 473 -13.59 -26.54 23.46
CA ASP A 473 -13.29 -25.67 24.61
C ASP A 473 -11.77 -25.57 24.91
N VAL A 474 -10.96 -25.41 23.86
CA VAL A 474 -9.51 -25.20 24.01
C VAL A 474 -9.24 -23.75 24.41
N LYS A 475 -8.47 -23.52 25.48
CA LYS A 475 -7.98 -22.17 25.81
C LYS A 475 -7.17 -21.62 24.63
N VAL A 476 -7.60 -20.48 24.09
CA VAL A 476 -6.85 -19.74 23.06
C VAL A 476 -5.44 -19.48 23.56
N LYS A 477 -4.44 -20.00 22.83
CA LYS A 477 -3.01 -19.83 23.08
C LYS A 477 -2.26 -19.85 21.74
N PRO A 478 -1.13 -19.15 21.61
CA PRO A 478 -0.18 -19.44 20.54
C PRO A 478 0.31 -20.88 20.64
N TYR A 479 0.41 -21.57 19.51
CA TYR A 479 0.81 -22.98 19.39
C TYR A 479 1.98 -23.13 18.42
N ASP A 480 2.44 -24.37 18.20
CA ASP A 480 3.46 -24.65 17.19
C ASP A 480 2.88 -24.46 15.78
N ASN A 481 3.71 -23.99 14.84
CA ASN A 481 3.26 -23.50 13.54
C ASN A 481 3.39 -24.55 12.41
N THR A 482 3.96 -25.73 12.70
CA THR A 482 4.08 -26.85 11.76
C THR A 482 2.73 -27.51 11.50
N LYS A 483 2.42 -27.79 10.23
CA LYS A 483 1.15 -28.41 9.81
C LYS A 483 1.33 -29.83 9.33
N ASP A 484 0.56 -30.76 9.88
CA ASP A 484 0.48 -32.16 9.44
C ASP A 484 -0.80 -32.44 8.64
N ILE A 485 -0.86 -33.60 7.98
CA ILE A 485 -2.02 -34.07 7.21
C ILE A 485 -2.97 -34.91 8.07
N PHE A 486 -4.26 -34.61 7.98
CA PHE A 486 -5.35 -35.29 8.68
C PHE A 486 -6.47 -35.70 7.70
N VAL A 487 -7.19 -36.78 8.03
CA VAL A 487 -8.43 -37.20 7.35
C VAL A 487 -9.58 -37.22 8.36
N ILE A 488 -10.71 -36.63 7.98
CA ILE A 488 -11.98 -36.66 8.73
C ILE A 488 -13.07 -37.39 7.95
N ASP A 489 -13.82 -38.25 8.63
CA ASP A 489 -15.03 -38.89 8.09
C ASP A 489 -16.22 -37.93 8.20
N ILE A 490 -16.87 -37.62 7.08
CA ILE A 490 -18.00 -36.68 7.03
C ILE A 490 -19.37 -37.36 7.11
N LYS A 491 -19.41 -38.70 7.03
CA LYS A 491 -20.64 -39.50 7.09
C LYS A 491 -21.01 -39.81 8.54
N ASP A 492 -20.05 -40.32 9.31
CA ASP A 492 -20.28 -40.80 10.68
C ASP A 492 -20.17 -39.67 11.73
N LYS A 493 -19.74 -38.46 11.31
CA LYS A 493 -19.57 -37.27 12.16
C LYS A 493 -18.70 -37.51 13.40
N SER A 494 -17.71 -38.39 13.26
CA SER A 494 -16.73 -38.67 14.30
C SER A 494 -15.96 -37.41 14.70
N ARG A 495 -15.61 -37.29 15.98
CA ARG A 495 -14.66 -36.27 16.46
C ARG A 495 -13.21 -36.71 16.37
N TYR A 496 -12.96 -37.97 16.04
CA TYR A 496 -11.62 -38.52 15.84
C TYR A 496 -11.19 -38.34 14.38
N LEU A 497 -9.97 -37.82 14.22
CA LEU A 497 -9.28 -37.57 12.97
C LEU A 497 -8.20 -38.62 12.77
N LYS A 498 -8.05 -39.15 11.56
CA LYS A 498 -6.91 -40.01 11.22
C LYS A 498 -5.73 -39.09 10.89
N ARG A 499 -4.72 -39.05 11.77
CA ARG A 499 -3.48 -38.31 11.52
C ARG A 499 -2.57 -39.11 10.58
N ILE A 500 -2.33 -38.58 9.38
CA ILE A 500 -1.54 -39.24 8.34
C ILE A 500 -0.04 -38.94 8.51
N THR A 501 0.33 -37.70 8.83
CA THR A 501 1.73 -37.32 9.07
C THR A 501 1.97 -36.83 10.50
N ASN A 502 3.21 -36.91 10.94
CA ASN A 502 3.70 -36.34 12.19
C ASN A 502 5.19 -36.04 11.99
N THR A 503 5.52 -35.06 11.15
CA THR A 503 6.92 -34.76 10.79
C THR A 503 7.40 -33.47 11.49
N PRO A 504 8.25 -33.58 12.53
CA PRO A 504 8.69 -32.39 13.26
C PRO A 504 9.44 -31.42 12.36
N LEU A 505 9.10 -30.12 12.50
CA LEU A 505 9.75 -28.99 11.82
C LEU A 505 9.46 -28.84 10.33
N ALA A 506 8.69 -29.75 9.72
CA ALA A 506 8.20 -29.56 8.36
C ALA A 506 6.79 -28.94 8.35
N ASP A 507 6.41 -28.40 7.20
CA ASP A 507 5.06 -27.96 6.89
C ASP A 507 4.51 -28.80 5.73
N GLU A 508 3.55 -29.68 6.01
CA GLU A 508 2.77 -30.36 4.99
C GLU A 508 1.64 -29.49 4.41
N SER A 509 1.38 -29.64 3.11
CA SER A 509 0.33 -28.89 2.40
C SER A 509 -0.17 -29.63 1.15
N TRP A 510 -1.28 -29.15 0.58
CA TRP A 510 -1.91 -29.71 -0.64
C TRP A 510 -2.06 -31.25 -0.65
N PRO A 511 -2.67 -31.87 0.39
CA PRO A 511 -2.90 -33.30 0.39
C PRO A 511 -3.98 -33.70 -0.61
N SER A 512 -3.87 -34.92 -1.15
CA SER A 512 -4.86 -35.54 -2.04
C SER A 512 -4.76 -37.06 -2.01
N GLN A 513 -5.80 -37.74 -2.49
CA GLN A 513 -5.78 -39.19 -2.71
C GLN A 513 -4.99 -39.51 -3.99
N MET A 514 -4.15 -40.54 -3.93
CA MET A 514 -3.42 -41.10 -5.07
C MET A 514 -4.10 -42.38 -5.55
N ASP A 515 -4.49 -43.24 -4.61
CA ASP A 515 -5.34 -44.42 -4.80
C ASP A 515 -6.05 -44.80 -3.47
N THR A 516 -6.64 -45.99 -3.38
CA THR A 516 -7.44 -46.45 -2.22
C THR A 516 -6.67 -46.53 -0.89
N LEU A 517 -5.33 -46.62 -0.90
CA LEU A 517 -4.50 -46.74 0.32
C LEU A 517 -3.38 -45.68 0.38
N ASN A 518 -3.03 -45.06 -0.75
CA ASN A 518 -1.96 -44.08 -0.84
C ASN A 518 -2.49 -42.65 -0.93
N TYR A 519 -1.96 -41.79 -0.07
CA TYR A 519 -2.14 -40.34 -0.13
C TYR A 519 -0.88 -39.65 -0.66
N THR A 520 -1.04 -38.47 -1.24
CA THR A 520 0.06 -37.65 -1.80
C THR A 520 -0.08 -36.21 -1.31
N TYR A 521 1.04 -35.56 -1.02
CA TYR A 521 1.08 -34.22 -0.43
C TYR A 521 2.41 -33.52 -0.75
N LEU A 522 2.48 -32.22 -0.47
CA LEU A 522 3.72 -31.46 -0.48
C LEU A 522 4.28 -31.35 0.95
N SER A 523 5.58 -31.51 1.11
CA SER A 523 6.30 -31.25 2.37
C SER A 523 7.63 -30.58 2.09
N ASP A 524 8.14 -29.82 3.06
CA ASP A 524 9.41 -29.15 2.99
C ASP A 524 10.53 -29.79 3.84
N GLU A 525 10.38 -31.06 4.25
CA GLU A 525 11.25 -31.75 5.21
C GLU A 525 12.78 -31.58 4.96
N ASN A 526 13.21 -31.59 3.69
CA ASN A 526 14.62 -31.41 3.30
C ASN A 526 15.05 -29.94 3.13
N GLY A 527 14.10 -29.01 3.24
CA GLY A 527 14.23 -27.57 3.02
C GLY A 527 13.76 -27.09 1.65
N ILE A 528 13.20 -27.97 0.80
CA ILE A 528 12.58 -27.59 -0.46
C ILE A 528 11.20 -28.25 -0.54
N ILE A 529 10.20 -27.50 -0.96
CA ILE A 529 8.83 -28.01 -1.10
C ILE A 529 8.81 -29.05 -2.21
N ASN A 530 8.73 -30.33 -1.81
CA ASN A 530 8.77 -31.53 -2.64
C ASN A 530 7.49 -32.35 -2.46
N ARG A 531 7.22 -33.25 -3.41
CA ARG A 531 6.07 -34.17 -3.33
C ARG A 531 6.45 -35.47 -2.63
N TYR A 532 5.58 -35.94 -1.76
CA TYR A 532 5.71 -37.20 -1.02
C TYR A 532 4.45 -38.05 -1.18
N ALA A 533 4.60 -39.36 -1.03
CA ALA A 533 3.51 -40.30 -0.80
C ALA A 533 3.51 -40.77 0.66
N ALA A 534 2.33 -40.93 1.23
CA ALA A 534 2.08 -41.58 2.51
C ALA A 534 1.20 -42.82 2.31
N ILE A 535 1.66 -43.96 2.82
CA ILE A 535 0.88 -45.20 2.91
C ILE A 535 0.43 -45.34 4.36
N TYR A 536 -0.87 -45.29 4.63
CA TYR A 536 -1.43 -45.40 5.97
C TYR A 536 -1.91 -46.84 6.22
N ASP A 537 -1.26 -47.54 7.13
CA ASP A 537 -1.48 -48.97 7.38
C ASP A 537 -1.60 -49.26 8.89
N SER A 538 -1.98 -50.49 9.24
CA SER A 538 -2.19 -50.93 10.62
C SER A 538 -1.65 -52.33 10.88
N ALA A 539 -0.90 -52.49 11.96
CA ALA A 539 -0.50 -53.79 12.48
C ALA A 539 -1.24 -54.11 13.77
N ILE A 540 -1.47 -55.39 14.06
CA ILE A 540 -2.00 -55.82 15.37
C ILE A 540 -0.95 -55.48 16.43
N ALA A 541 -1.32 -54.62 17.39
CA ALA A 541 -0.48 -54.24 18.52
C ALA A 541 -0.51 -55.34 19.59
N TYR A 542 -1.71 -55.80 19.94
CA TYR A 542 -1.98 -56.92 20.83
C TYR A 542 -3.45 -57.37 20.67
N VAL A 543 -3.77 -58.54 21.22
CA VAL A 543 -5.13 -59.07 21.32
C VAL A 543 -5.36 -59.48 22.76
N ASP A 544 -6.49 -59.06 23.33
CA ASP A 544 -6.94 -59.48 24.66
C ASP A 544 -8.38 -60.02 24.52
N THR A 545 -9.40 -59.18 24.65
CA THR A 545 -10.79 -59.49 24.28
C THR A 545 -11.24 -58.88 22.95
N THR A 546 -10.53 -57.86 22.46
CA THR A 546 -10.68 -57.28 21.13
C THR A 546 -9.31 -57.09 20.48
N VAL A 547 -9.26 -56.98 19.15
CA VAL A 547 -8.00 -56.77 18.42
C VAL A 547 -7.63 -55.29 18.46
N HIS A 548 -6.53 -54.96 19.11
CA HIS A 548 -6.01 -53.60 19.16
C HIS A 548 -5.01 -53.38 18.02
N TYR A 549 -5.27 -52.38 17.18
CA TYR A 549 -4.40 -52.01 16.06
C TYR A 549 -3.49 -50.84 16.42
N ARG A 550 -2.22 -50.93 16.02
CA ARG A 550 -1.28 -49.81 15.92
C ARG A 550 -1.24 -49.35 14.48
N TYR A 551 -1.68 -48.12 14.25
CA TYR A 551 -1.53 -47.44 12.96
C TYR A 551 -0.12 -46.89 12.79
N PHE A 552 0.37 -46.89 11.55
CA PHE A 552 1.64 -46.29 11.18
C PHE A 552 1.59 -45.81 9.72
N THR A 553 2.37 -44.78 9.41
CA THR A 553 2.48 -44.24 8.05
C THR A 553 3.87 -44.50 7.51
N THR A 554 3.96 -45.10 6.33
CA THR A 554 5.21 -45.17 5.56
C THR A 554 5.25 -44.01 4.58
N VAL A 555 6.24 -43.13 4.72
CA VAL A 555 6.44 -41.96 3.85
C VAL A 555 7.53 -42.25 2.82
N THR A 556 7.35 -41.77 1.59
CA THR A 556 8.35 -41.87 0.51
C THR A 556 8.37 -40.59 -0.30
N ALA A 557 9.56 -40.01 -0.51
CA ALA A 557 9.70 -38.87 -1.40
C ALA A 557 9.53 -39.29 -2.87
N LEU A 558 8.80 -38.48 -3.64
CA LEU A 558 8.53 -38.68 -5.06
C LEU A 558 9.28 -37.68 -5.95
N THR A 559 9.75 -36.56 -5.38
CA THR A 559 10.55 -35.54 -6.08
C THR A 559 11.69 -35.06 -5.18
N ASN A 560 12.77 -34.59 -5.80
CA ASN A 560 13.87 -33.91 -5.10
C ASN A 560 14.31 -32.68 -5.91
N PHE A 561 13.38 -31.75 -6.13
CA PHE A 561 13.55 -30.65 -7.06
C PHE A 561 14.54 -29.58 -6.59
N ASN A 562 15.08 -28.86 -7.56
CA ASN A 562 15.98 -27.74 -7.31
C ASN A 562 15.26 -26.50 -6.71
N ASN A 563 14.00 -26.29 -7.07
CA ASN A 563 13.16 -25.16 -6.65
C ASN A 563 11.85 -25.67 -6.02
N ASN A 564 11.24 -24.85 -5.16
CA ASN A 564 9.96 -25.16 -4.51
C ASN A 564 8.82 -25.37 -5.53
N ILE A 565 7.99 -26.38 -5.27
CA ILE A 565 6.63 -26.46 -5.82
C ILE A 565 5.80 -25.34 -5.17
N LEU A 566 5.08 -24.55 -5.97
CA LEU A 566 4.24 -23.45 -5.48
C LEU A 566 2.78 -23.86 -5.30
N GLU A 567 2.27 -24.69 -6.22
CA GLU A 567 0.91 -25.25 -6.19
C GLU A 567 0.93 -26.67 -6.77
N TYR A 568 0.00 -27.50 -6.29
CA TYR A 568 -0.16 -28.89 -6.68
C TYR A 568 -1.66 -29.23 -6.79
N ASP A 569 -2.06 -29.88 -7.88
CA ASP A 569 -3.43 -30.36 -8.08
C ASP A 569 -3.41 -31.75 -8.73
N VAL A 570 -4.37 -32.60 -8.33
CA VAL A 570 -4.40 -34.03 -8.62
C VAL A 570 -5.68 -34.41 -9.34
N ASN A 571 -5.54 -35.28 -10.35
CA ASN A 571 -6.62 -35.96 -11.03
C ASN A 571 -6.44 -37.48 -10.85
N GLU A 572 -6.92 -37.97 -9.71
CA GLU A 572 -6.89 -39.38 -9.29
C GLU A 572 -7.39 -40.32 -10.41
N LYS A 573 -8.56 -40.02 -10.99
CA LYS A 573 -9.24 -40.83 -12.03
C LYS A 573 -8.45 -41.01 -13.33
N LYS A 574 -7.40 -40.21 -13.54
CA LYS A 574 -6.46 -40.33 -14.68
C LYS A 574 -5.04 -40.67 -14.26
N GLY A 575 -4.76 -40.81 -12.97
CA GLY A 575 -3.40 -40.96 -12.44
C GLY A 575 -2.47 -39.81 -12.84
N LYS A 576 -3.00 -38.59 -12.95
CA LYS A 576 -2.28 -37.39 -13.43
C LYS A 576 -2.25 -36.30 -12.38
N TYR A 577 -1.22 -35.45 -12.45
CA TYR A 577 -1.11 -34.26 -11.61
C TYR A 577 -0.54 -33.06 -12.37
N ALA A 578 -0.80 -31.88 -11.80
CA ALA A 578 -0.34 -30.58 -12.27
C ALA A 578 0.49 -29.89 -11.19
N LEU A 579 1.56 -29.21 -11.59
CA LEU A 579 2.45 -28.46 -10.73
C LEU A 579 2.69 -27.06 -11.28
N LEU A 580 2.68 -26.07 -10.40
CA LEU A 580 3.17 -24.72 -10.68
C LEU A 580 4.53 -24.53 -10.01
N MET A 581 5.55 -24.18 -10.78
CA MET A 581 6.89 -23.90 -10.28
C MET A 581 7.40 -22.56 -10.82
N LYS A 582 8.46 -22.01 -10.22
CA LYS A 582 9.13 -20.79 -10.70
C LYS A 582 10.65 -20.99 -10.71
N THR A 583 11.26 -20.78 -11.87
CA THR A 583 12.70 -21.01 -12.11
C THR A 583 13.25 -19.95 -13.06
N GLY A 584 14.35 -19.30 -12.69
CA GLY A 584 14.95 -18.22 -13.49
C GLY A 584 14.03 -17.00 -13.63
N GLY A 585 13.22 -16.73 -12.61
CA GLY A 585 12.20 -15.68 -12.62
C GLY A 585 10.95 -15.99 -13.47
N GLN A 586 10.86 -17.14 -14.13
CA GLN A 586 9.74 -17.54 -15.00
C GLN A 586 8.89 -18.63 -14.35
N TYR A 587 7.57 -18.51 -14.45
CA TYR A 587 6.63 -19.57 -14.07
C TYR A 587 6.64 -20.71 -15.08
N GLN A 588 6.64 -21.93 -14.58
CA GLN A 588 6.56 -23.16 -15.36
C GLN A 588 5.30 -23.93 -14.97
N PHE A 589 4.54 -24.34 -15.98
CA PHE A 589 3.35 -25.17 -15.86
C PHE A 589 3.76 -26.60 -16.24
N LEU A 590 3.80 -27.49 -15.25
CA LEU A 590 4.28 -28.86 -15.44
C LEU A 590 3.16 -29.86 -15.18
N THR A 591 3.18 -30.96 -15.91
CA THR A 591 2.22 -32.07 -15.76
C THR A 591 2.98 -33.40 -15.68
N GLY A 592 2.50 -34.31 -14.85
CA GLY A 592 3.10 -35.64 -14.66
C GLY A 592 2.05 -36.74 -14.48
N LYS A 593 2.52 -37.99 -14.44
CA LYS A 593 1.69 -39.19 -14.24
C LYS A 593 2.24 -40.00 -13.07
N PHE A 594 1.35 -40.55 -12.24
CA PHE A 594 1.73 -41.40 -11.10
C PHE A 594 2.48 -42.68 -11.50
N SER A 595 2.25 -43.18 -12.72
CA SER A 595 2.99 -44.32 -13.29
C SER A 595 4.46 -44.04 -13.62
N GLU A 596 4.86 -42.76 -13.64
CA GLU A 596 6.20 -42.29 -14.01
C GLU A 596 6.96 -41.75 -12.77
N ASP A 597 6.40 -41.94 -11.58
CA ASP A 597 6.94 -41.38 -10.34
C ASP A 597 8.12 -42.19 -9.79
N VAL A 598 9.24 -41.50 -9.55
CA VAL A 598 10.45 -42.08 -8.94
C VAL A 598 10.31 -42.07 -7.42
N ARG A 599 10.38 -43.25 -6.79
CA ARG A 599 10.38 -43.39 -5.32
C ARG A 599 11.81 -43.38 -4.81
N PHE A 600 12.19 -42.33 -4.06
CA PHE A 600 13.51 -42.22 -3.46
C PHE A 600 13.61 -43.08 -2.19
N ALA A 601 14.72 -43.81 -2.03
CA ALA A 601 14.96 -44.63 -0.85
C ALA A 601 15.47 -43.79 0.33
N GLY A 602 14.74 -43.84 1.45
CA GLY A 602 15.09 -43.09 2.66
C GLY A 602 14.73 -41.60 2.61
N SER A 603 15.20 -40.84 3.60
CA SER A 603 15.01 -39.39 3.67
C SER A 603 15.89 -38.66 2.66
N LEU A 604 15.34 -37.64 1.98
CA LEU A 604 16.12 -36.80 1.06
C LEU A 604 17.27 -36.07 1.77
N PRO A 605 18.39 -35.79 1.07
CA PRO A 605 19.49 -35.02 1.63
C PRO A 605 19.01 -33.60 1.98
N LYS A 606 19.28 -33.18 3.22
CA LYS A 606 18.82 -31.88 3.75
C LYS A 606 19.71 -30.75 3.24
N THR A 607 19.09 -29.68 2.74
CA THR A 607 19.76 -28.41 2.39
C THR A 607 20.52 -27.82 3.58
N ARG A 608 21.55 -27.02 3.33
CA ARG A 608 22.37 -26.42 4.40
C ARG A 608 21.58 -25.65 5.44
N TYR A 609 20.58 -24.87 5.03
CA TYR A 609 19.78 -24.09 5.98
C TYR A 609 18.92 -25.00 6.87
N ARG A 610 18.34 -26.07 6.32
CA ARG A 610 17.56 -27.06 7.09
C ARG A 610 18.45 -27.79 8.10
N VAL A 611 19.71 -28.09 7.75
CA VAL A 611 20.70 -28.63 8.69
C VAL A 611 21.01 -27.63 9.82
N GLN A 612 21.24 -26.36 9.50
CA GLN A 612 21.48 -25.30 10.49
C GLN A 612 20.29 -25.14 11.46
N GLN A 613 19.06 -25.12 10.94
CA GLN A 613 17.83 -25.03 11.73
C GLN A 613 17.70 -26.21 12.71
N ASN A 614 17.89 -27.43 12.22
CA ASN A 614 17.85 -28.65 13.05
C ASN A 614 18.93 -28.60 14.16
N MET A 615 20.14 -28.15 13.85
CA MET A 615 21.21 -27.98 14.85
C MET A 615 20.87 -26.90 15.90
N ALA A 616 20.24 -25.79 15.50
CA ALA A 616 19.82 -24.74 16.43
C ALA A 616 18.77 -25.26 17.45
N LEU A 617 17.81 -26.04 16.98
CA LEU A 617 16.78 -26.66 17.82
C LEU A 617 17.34 -27.75 18.75
N LEU A 618 18.27 -28.57 18.26
CA LEU A 618 19.00 -29.53 19.11
C LEU A 618 19.79 -28.82 20.22
N LYS A 619 20.44 -27.68 19.92
CA LYS A 619 21.11 -26.85 20.93
C LYS A 619 20.12 -26.29 21.95
N ALA A 620 19.01 -25.71 21.50
CA ALA A 620 17.97 -25.16 22.39
C ALA A 620 17.39 -26.22 23.35
N ASN A 621 17.02 -27.39 22.83
CA ASN A 621 16.52 -28.51 23.62
C ASN A 621 17.57 -29.04 24.61
N ASN A 622 18.84 -29.05 24.24
CA ASN A 622 19.92 -29.47 25.13
C ASN A 622 20.23 -28.45 26.24
N SER A 623 20.06 -27.13 26.01
CA SER A 623 20.09 -26.14 27.10
C SER A 623 18.98 -26.37 28.12
N VAL A 624 17.74 -26.59 27.66
CA VAL A 624 16.59 -26.87 28.55
C VAL A 624 16.80 -28.18 29.34
N LYS A 625 17.43 -29.20 28.73
CA LYS A 625 17.83 -30.42 29.46
C LYS A 625 18.97 -30.18 30.45
N LYS A 626 19.95 -29.31 30.17
CA LYS A 626 21.04 -29.01 31.11
C LYS A 626 20.54 -28.32 32.39
N ASP A 627 19.53 -27.46 32.29
CA ASP A 627 18.91 -26.82 33.46
C ASP A 627 17.99 -27.77 34.27
N SER A 628 17.58 -28.90 33.70
CA SER A 628 16.75 -29.91 34.38
C SER A 628 17.52 -31.14 34.87
N VAL A 629 18.81 -31.28 34.54
CA VAL A 629 19.67 -32.42 34.94
C VAL A 629 20.67 -32.05 36.07
N LYS A 630 20.45 -30.94 36.79
CA LYS A 630 21.06 -30.74 38.13
C LYS A 630 20.33 -31.57 39.19
N SER A 631 20.44 -32.90 39.07
CA SER A 631 19.96 -33.89 40.04
C SER A 631 21.12 -34.41 40.88
N ASN A 632 21.07 -34.11 42.18
CA ASN A 632 21.70 -34.82 43.30
C ASN A 632 22.97 -35.64 43.01
N THR A 633 24.09 -34.97 42.70
CA THR A 633 25.41 -35.47 43.11
C THR A 633 25.78 -34.78 44.42
N VAL A 634 25.65 -35.50 45.53
CA VAL A 634 26.20 -35.08 46.82
C VAL A 634 27.73 -35.24 46.73
N ILE A 635 28.42 -34.14 46.47
CA ILE A 635 29.87 -34.09 46.61
C ILE A 635 30.16 -34.03 48.11
N VAL A 636 30.66 -35.12 48.68
CA VAL A 636 31.16 -35.16 50.05
C VAL A 636 32.48 -34.39 50.10
N ASN A 637 32.42 -33.13 50.53
CA ASN A 637 33.61 -32.31 50.74
C ASN A 637 34.41 -32.83 51.95
N THR A 638 35.38 -33.70 51.68
CA THR A 638 36.42 -34.10 52.64
C THR A 638 37.77 -33.53 52.24
N SER A 639 38.05 -32.31 52.68
CA SER A 639 39.37 -31.86 53.16
C SER A 639 39.35 -30.38 53.49
N SER A 640 39.67 -30.04 54.72
CA SER A 640 40.04 -28.70 55.15
C SER A 640 41.51 -28.43 54.82
N THR A 641 41.84 -27.20 54.43
CA THR A 641 43.17 -26.61 54.64
C THR A 641 43.02 -25.08 54.77
N PRO A 642 43.91 -24.42 55.51
CA PRO A 642 43.62 -23.12 56.14
C PRO A 642 43.85 -21.93 55.20
N LYS A 643 43.22 -20.79 55.55
CA LYS A 643 43.61 -19.48 55.01
C LYS A 643 45.06 -19.20 55.38
N LEU A 644 45.89 -18.88 54.38
CA LEU A 644 47.19 -18.25 54.61
C LEU A 644 47.02 -16.73 54.69
N ASP A 645 47.85 -16.09 55.51
CA ASP A 645 47.77 -14.66 55.81
C ASP A 645 48.48 -13.81 54.74
N SER A 646 48.20 -12.51 54.82
CA SER A 646 48.72 -11.43 53.97
C SER A 646 50.25 -11.36 53.87
N GLY A 647 50.78 -11.02 52.66
CA GLY A 647 52.14 -10.49 52.53
C GLY A 647 53.03 -10.97 51.36
N LEU A 648 52.59 -11.90 50.50
CA LEU A 648 53.43 -12.43 49.41
C LEU A 648 52.89 -12.10 48.01
N ILE A 649 53.79 -11.72 47.10
CA ILE A 649 53.51 -11.37 45.71
C ILE A 649 53.44 -12.66 44.86
N ASP A 650 52.37 -12.83 44.08
CA ASP A 650 52.24 -13.95 43.15
C ASP A 650 53.12 -13.74 41.91
N ILE A 651 54.23 -14.47 41.86
CA ILE A 651 55.24 -14.41 40.81
C ILE A 651 54.71 -14.91 39.45
N ASN A 652 53.59 -15.64 39.42
CA ASN A 652 53.02 -16.17 38.18
C ASN A 652 52.08 -15.17 37.47
N ASN A 653 51.82 -14.01 38.06
CA ASN A 653 50.87 -13.03 37.52
C ASN A 653 51.31 -11.57 37.76
N TYR A 654 52.63 -11.32 37.68
CA TYR A 654 53.24 -10.00 37.84
C TYR A 654 53.45 -9.31 36.49
N VAL A 655 52.97 -8.07 36.35
CA VAL A 655 53.09 -7.25 35.13
C VAL A 655 53.65 -5.88 35.51
N PHE A 656 54.64 -5.38 34.75
CA PHE A 656 55.27 -4.09 35.00
C PHE A 656 54.35 -2.92 34.61
N SER A 657 54.51 -1.77 35.29
CA SER A 657 53.56 -0.64 35.29
C SER A 657 53.42 0.11 33.96
N ASP A 658 54.33 -0.09 33.01
CA ASP A 658 54.56 0.86 31.91
C ASP A 658 53.98 0.40 30.56
N GLU A 659 53.32 -0.78 30.51
CA GLU A 659 52.71 -1.35 29.29
C GLU A 659 51.17 -1.42 29.33
N ASN A 660 50.49 -0.33 29.71
CA ASN A 660 49.02 -0.28 29.62
C ASN A 660 48.47 1.09 29.17
N PRO A 661 48.24 1.32 27.86
CA PRO A 661 47.58 2.51 27.38
C PRO A 661 46.07 2.46 27.68
N GLN A 662 45.67 3.06 28.82
CA GLN A 662 44.26 3.22 29.16
C GLN A 662 43.54 4.14 28.16
N TYR A 663 42.66 3.55 27.35
CA TYR A 663 41.56 4.29 26.73
C TYR A 663 40.36 4.25 27.68
N GLU A 664 40.07 5.37 28.35
CA GLU A 664 38.82 5.52 29.09
C GLU A 664 37.63 5.49 28.12
N LYS A 665 36.78 4.47 28.25
CA LYS A 665 35.40 4.52 27.77
C LYS A 665 34.52 5.05 28.90
N GLU A 666 34.05 6.28 28.76
CA GLU A 666 32.99 6.80 29.63
C GLU A 666 31.74 5.91 29.53
N THR A 667 31.51 5.09 30.55
CA THR A 667 30.26 4.36 30.72
C THR A 667 29.37 5.16 31.67
N ILE A 668 28.35 5.81 31.10
CA ILE A 668 27.35 6.54 31.88
C ILE A 668 26.60 5.52 32.76
N ARG A 669 26.86 5.53 34.06
CA ARG A 669 26.16 4.69 35.04
C ARG A 669 24.82 5.33 35.39
N ILE A 670 23.73 4.69 34.97
CA ILE A 670 22.40 4.98 35.52
C ILE A 670 22.36 4.39 36.94
N VAL A 671 22.05 5.23 37.92
CA VAL A 671 21.89 4.82 39.32
C VAL A 671 20.46 4.36 39.54
N GLU A 672 20.23 3.06 39.68
CA GLU A 672 18.98 2.53 40.25
C GLU A 672 19.06 2.51 41.77
N GLU A 673 18.04 3.03 42.45
CA GLU A 673 17.94 2.95 43.91
C GLU A 673 17.64 1.51 44.37
N PRO A 674 18.32 1.00 45.41
CA PRO A 674 18.11 -0.36 45.88
C PRO A 674 16.82 -0.48 46.71
N LYS A 675 15.77 -1.07 46.11
CA LYS A 675 14.60 -1.54 46.87
C LYS A 675 15.02 -2.64 47.85
N LYS A 676 14.76 -2.43 49.15
CA LYS A 676 15.05 -3.39 50.23
C LYS A 676 14.42 -4.76 49.96
N SER A 677 15.24 -5.80 49.88
CA SER A 677 14.80 -7.19 49.83
C SER A 677 14.69 -7.78 51.25
N GLU A 678 13.47 -8.14 51.67
CA GLU A 678 13.29 -9.00 52.84
C GLU A 678 13.86 -10.39 52.57
N LYS A 679 14.59 -10.96 53.54
CA LYS A 679 15.04 -12.36 53.48
C LYS A 679 13.85 -13.28 53.74
N LYS A 680 13.54 -14.19 52.80
CA LYS A 680 12.68 -15.36 53.04
C LYS A 680 13.43 -16.64 52.64
N ASP A 681 13.21 -17.69 53.43
CA ASP A 681 13.95 -18.95 53.35
C ASP A 681 13.88 -19.65 51.99
N SER A 682 15.01 -20.26 51.62
CA SER A 682 15.26 -20.87 50.32
C SER A 682 15.13 -22.40 50.35
N THR A 683 13.92 -22.92 50.61
CA THR A 683 13.65 -24.38 50.60
C THR A 683 12.46 -24.82 49.73
N LYS A 684 12.04 -24.00 48.75
CA LYS A 684 11.27 -24.50 47.59
C LYS A 684 11.75 -23.85 46.30
N VAL A 685 12.29 -24.67 45.39
CA VAL A 685 12.49 -24.29 43.98
C VAL A 685 11.10 -24.17 43.33
N LYS A 686 10.48 -23.01 43.49
CA LYS A 686 9.43 -22.60 42.56
C LYS A 686 10.12 -22.41 41.21
N LYS A 687 9.69 -23.16 40.18
CA LYS A 687 9.80 -22.67 38.80
C LYS A 687 9.32 -21.22 38.83
N LYS A 688 10.07 -20.28 38.22
CA LYS A 688 9.50 -18.97 37.92
C LYS A 688 8.17 -19.24 37.21
N PRO A 689 7.02 -18.78 37.74
CA PRO A 689 5.80 -18.81 36.96
C PRO A 689 6.10 -18.03 35.68
N GLU A 690 5.75 -18.60 34.52
CA GLU A 690 5.51 -17.77 33.35
C GLU A 690 4.50 -16.71 33.79
N GLU A 691 4.77 -15.43 33.52
CA GLU A 691 3.88 -14.36 33.97
C GLU A 691 2.50 -14.57 33.35
N GLU A 692 1.53 -14.96 34.19
CA GLU A 692 0.22 -15.37 33.70
C GLU A 692 -0.45 -14.18 33.00
N PHE A 693 -0.62 -14.30 31.69
CA PHE A 693 -1.12 -13.21 30.84
C PHE A 693 -2.50 -12.77 31.30
N LYS A 694 -2.58 -11.59 31.93
CA LYS A 694 -3.83 -11.06 32.49
C LYS A 694 -4.70 -10.47 31.37
N PRO A 695 -5.91 -10.99 31.12
CA PRO A 695 -6.80 -10.42 30.11
C PRO A 695 -7.30 -9.04 30.56
N ALA A 696 -7.14 -8.02 29.70
CA ALA A 696 -7.68 -6.70 29.94
C ALA A 696 -9.22 -6.69 29.78
N PRO A 697 -9.96 -5.86 30.54
CA PRO A 697 -11.41 -5.78 30.43
C PRO A 697 -11.85 -5.26 29.05
N TYR A 698 -12.99 -5.74 28.58
CA TYR A 698 -13.59 -5.31 27.33
C TYR A 698 -14.35 -3.99 27.52
N ALA A 699 -14.04 -2.99 26.72
CA ALA A 699 -14.77 -1.72 26.67
C ALA A 699 -15.13 -1.37 25.23
N GLN A 700 -16.32 -0.82 25.00
CA GLN A 700 -16.65 -0.23 23.70
C GLN A 700 -15.72 0.96 23.42
N TYR A 701 -15.22 1.08 22.18
CA TYR A 701 -14.39 2.23 21.80
C TYR A 701 -15.14 3.55 22.04
N ARG A 702 -14.49 4.46 22.76
CA ARG A 702 -14.91 5.86 22.88
C ARG A 702 -13.99 6.69 21.99
N ARG A 703 -14.59 7.52 21.15
CA ARG A 703 -13.86 8.39 20.21
C ARG A 703 -12.85 9.25 20.97
N ASN A 704 -11.58 9.06 20.68
CA ASN A 704 -10.48 9.83 21.24
C ASN A 704 -9.67 10.42 20.09
N PHE A 705 -9.22 11.66 20.26
CA PHE A 705 -8.49 12.41 19.23
C PHE A 705 -7.01 12.51 19.58
N ALA A 706 -6.16 12.40 18.57
CA ALA A 706 -4.71 12.56 18.64
C ALA A 706 -4.21 13.45 17.49
N THR A 707 -3.05 14.07 17.66
CA THR A 707 -2.39 14.83 16.58
C THR A 707 -1.90 13.85 15.51
N ASP A 708 -2.31 14.09 14.26
CA ASP A 708 -1.99 13.30 13.07
C ASP A 708 -0.67 13.77 12.44
N TYR A 709 -0.60 15.08 12.16
CA TYR A 709 0.55 15.71 11.54
C TYR A 709 0.62 17.21 11.86
N ILE A 710 1.81 17.78 11.65
CA ILE A 710 2.04 19.21 11.60
C ILE A 710 2.80 19.51 10.29
N VAL A 711 2.30 20.46 9.50
CA VAL A 711 3.05 21.03 8.37
C VAL A 711 3.47 22.44 8.76
N SER A 712 4.76 22.74 8.61
CA SER A 712 5.29 24.10 8.56
C SER A 712 6.13 24.22 7.30
N GLN A 713 5.76 25.12 6.38
CA GLN A 713 6.48 25.30 5.11
C GLN A 713 6.29 26.71 4.54
N PHE A 714 7.17 27.08 3.61
CA PHE A 714 6.95 28.23 2.74
C PHE A 714 6.28 27.82 1.43
N ASP A 715 5.17 28.47 1.07
CA ASP A 715 4.51 28.27 -0.22
C ASP A 715 3.96 29.59 -0.80
N ASN A 716 3.66 29.59 -2.10
CA ASN A 716 3.09 30.73 -2.82
C ASN A 716 1.73 30.40 -3.46
N ASN A 717 1.03 29.42 -2.89
CA ASN A 717 -0.28 28.97 -3.31
C ASN A 717 -1.36 29.50 -2.37
N TYR A 718 -2.63 29.51 -2.76
CA TYR A 718 -3.74 29.79 -1.84
C TYR A 718 -4.10 28.55 -1.00
N LEU A 719 -4.61 28.76 0.23
CA LEU A 719 -5.04 27.68 1.14
C LEU A 719 -6.38 27.13 0.67
N ASN A 720 -7.20 28.01 0.09
CA ASN A 720 -8.45 27.69 -0.54
C ASN A 720 -8.45 28.18 -1.99
N GLN A 721 -8.92 27.34 -2.89
CA GLN A 721 -9.06 27.66 -4.30
C GLN A 721 -10.44 28.32 -4.52
N THR A 722 -10.45 29.66 -4.62
CA THR A 722 -11.61 30.50 -4.96
C THR A 722 -11.28 31.39 -6.15
N TYR A 723 -12.30 31.79 -6.92
CA TYR A 723 -12.10 32.78 -7.97
C TYR A 723 -11.82 34.15 -7.35
N GLN A 724 -10.84 34.88 -7.89
CA GLN A 724 -10.67 36.29 -7.54
C GLN A 724 -11.73 37.13 -8.24
N ARG A 725 -12.19 38.22 -7.63
CA ARG A 725 -13.07 39.16 -8.33
C ARG A 725 -12.30 39.82 -9.48
N TYR A 726 -12.96 39.98 -10.61
CA TYR A 726 -12.36 40.68 -11.74
C TYR A 726 -12.17 42.16 -11.39
N THR A 727 -10.96 42.68 -11.63
CA THR A 727 -10.64 44.10 -11.43
C THR A 727 -10.03 44.65 -12.72
N PRO A 728 -10.71 45.55 -13.44
CA PRO A 728 -10.20 46.09 -14.71
C PRO A 728 -8.79 46.68 -14.57
N GLY A 729 -7.88 46.30 -15.47
CA GLY A 729 -6.51 46.78 -15.50
C GLY A 729 -5.57 46.23 -14.41
N GLN A 730 -6.03 45.27 -13.59
CA GLN A 730 -5.18 44.53 -12.65
C GLN A 730 -5.12 43.05 -13.05
N GLY A 731 -3.94 42.43 -12.91
CA GLY A 731 -3.75 41.01 -13.20
C GLY A 731 -4.30 40.10 -12.11
N TYR A 732 -4.14 38.78 -12.29
CA TYR A 732 -4.43 37.80 -11.24
C TYR A 732 -3.47 37.98 -10.05
N PHE A 733 -4.00 38.25 -8.87
CA PHE A 733 -3.20 38.47 -7.66
C PHE A 733 -2.45 37.17 -7.30
N ASN A 734 -1.14 37.27 -7.11
CA ASN A 734 -0.29 36.19 -6.62
C ASN A 734 0.10 36.52 -5.18
N PRO A 735 -0.13 35.61 -4.21
CA PRO A 735 -0.02 35.97 -2.80
C PRO A 735 1.43 36.07 -2.30
N GLY A 736 2.43 35.81 -3.16
CA GLY A 736 3.85 35.85 -2.78
C GLY A 736 4.29 34.63 -1.97
N LEU A 737 5.55 34.63 -1.51
CA LEU A 737 6.08 33.55 -0.67
C LEU A 737 5.66 33.77 0.79
N ASN A 738 4.93 32.81 1.34
CA ASN A 738 4.22 32.93 2.61
C ASN A 738 4.48 31.74 3.52
N ALA A 739 4.46 31.95 4.84
CA ALA A 739 4.63 30.90 5.83
C ALA A 739 3.29 30.22 6.14
N LEU A 740 3.17 28.95 5.82
CA LEU A 740 2.00 28.10 6.09
C LEU A 740 2.26 27.22 7.32
N ILE A 741 1.29 27.21 8.25
CA ILE A 741 1.20 26.25 9.35
C ILE A 741 -0.13 25.50 9.23
N LYS A 742 -0.11 24.15 9.28
CA LYS A 742 -1.30 23.30 9.40
C LYS A 742 -1.12 22.28 10.50
N ILE A 743 -2.18 22.03 11.26
CA ILE A 743 -2.24 21.00 12.30
C ILE A 743 -3.45 20.11 11.99
N GLY A 744 -3.19 18.80 11.84
CA GLY A 744 -4.22 17.78 11.72
C GLY A 744 -4.43 17.04 13.03
N ILE A 745 -5.69 16.81 13.38
CA ILE A 745 -6.11 16.01 14.54
C ILE A 745 -7.10 14.97 14.04
N THR A 746 -6.89 13.70 14.36
CA THR A 746 -7.73 12.56 13.92
C THR A 746 -8.12 11.69 15.08
N ASP A 747 -9.23 10.96 14.95
CA ASP A 747 -9.51 9.84 15.85
C ASP A 747 -8.70 8.58 15.47
N VAL A 748 -8.75 7.54 16.31
CA VAL A 748 -7.96 6.30 16.10
C VAL A 748 -8.20 5.68 14.72
N PHE A 749 -9.45 5.71 14.23
CA PHE A 749 -9.84 5.11 12.95
C PHE A 749 -9.79 6.06 11.74
N GLU A 750 -9.41 7.32 11.94
CA GLU A 750 -9.39 8.37 10.90
C GLU A 750 -10.76 8.59 10.22
N ASP A 751 -11.84 8.21 10.93
CA ASP A 751 -13.22 8.48 10.54
C ASP A 751 -13.57 9.96 10.76
N HIS A 752 -12.98 10.59 11.77
CA HIS A 752 -13.15 12.01 12.07
C HIS A 752 -11.83 12.75 12.07
N ARG A 753 -11.75 13.84 11.30
CA ARG A 753 -10.54 14.65 11.14
C ARG A 753 -10.85 16.13 11.26
N ILE A 754 -10.08 16.82 12.08
CA ILE A 754 -10.12 18.28 12.26
C ILE A 754 -8.79 18.82 11.75
N ILE A 755 -8.81 19.82 10.88
CA ILE A 755 -7.62 20.47 10.35
C ILE A 755 -7.73 21.97 10.60
N GLY A 756 -6.80 22.50 11.39
CA GLY A 756 -6.55 23.94 11.50
C GLY A 756 -5.41 24.34 10.56
N GLY A 757 -5.58 25.44 9.83
CA GLY A 757 -4.56 26.01 8.95
C GLY A 757 -4.48 27.52 9.10
N TYR A 758 -3.26 28.05 9.11
CA TYR A 758 -2.98 29.48 9.17
C TYR A 758 -1.83 29.82 8.23
N ARG A 759 -1.97 30.87 7.44
CA ARG A 759 -0.88 31.39 6.60
C ARG A 759 -0.64 32.88 6.86
N LEU A 760 0.63 33.21 7.03
CA LEU A 760 1.16 34.56 7.18
C LEU A 760 1.94 34.94 5.93
N ALA A 761 1.58 36.06 5.30
CA ALA A 761 2.44 36.65 4.28
C ALA A 761 3.62 37.40 4.90
N GLY A 762 4.79 37.32 4.25
CA GLY A 762 6.01 37.97 4.75
C GLY A 762 5.93 39.50 4.84
N ASN A 763 4.98 40.12 4.15
CA ASN A 763 4.67 41.55 4.22
C ASN A 763 3.53 41.88 5.22
N PHE A 764 2.97 40.89 5.91
CA PHE A 764 1.77 40.97 6.76
C PHE A 764 0.51 41.58 6.11
N GLY A 765 0.54 41.85 4.80
CA GLY A 765 -0.55 42.49 4.04
C GLY A 765 -1.68 41.53 3.67
N SER A 766 -1.41 40.22 3.66
CA SER A 766 -2.42 39.17 3.54
C SER A 766 -2.29 38.09 4.60
N ASN A 767 -3.44 37.56 5.04
CA ASN A 767 -3.51 36.40 5.92
C ASN A 767 -4.66 35.48 5.52
N GLU A 768 -4.48 34.19 5.78
CA GLU A 768 -5.46 33.15 5.48
C GLU A 768 -5.66 32.25 6.70
N MET A 769 -6.90 31.87 6.97
CA MET A 769 -7.29 30.94 8.03
C MET A 769 -8.19 29.86 7.44
N LEU A 770 -7.96 28.62 7.85
CA LEU A 770 -8.72 27.45 7.43
C LEU A 770 -9.09 26.63 8.66
N LEU A 771 -10.37 26.28 8.79
CA LEU A 771 -10.84 25.23 9.67
C LEU A 771 -11.62 24.22 8.84
N THR A 772 -11.25 22.95 8.92
CA THR A 772 -11.94 21.86 8.23
C THR A 772 -12.31 20.77 9.22
N TYR A 773 -13.54 20.26 9.12
CA TYR A 773 -13.99 19.05 9.80
C TYR A 773 -14.45 18.03 8.76
N MET A 774 -13.98 16.78 8.87
CA MET A 774 -14.35 15.66 8.00
C MET A 774 -15.06 14.57 8.82
N ASP A 775 -16.11 14.01 8.24
CA ASP A 775 -16.86 12.84 8.71
C ASP A 775 -16.85 11.79 7.58
N ASN A 776 -15.92 10.85 7.69
CA ASN A 776 -15.71 9.72 6.77
C ASN A 776 -16.26 8.41 7.38
N SER A 777 -17.01 8.46 8.50
CA SER A 777 -17.46 7.27 9.24
C SER A 777 -18.47 6.39 8.46
N LYS A 778 -18.88 6.83 7.27
CA LYS A 778 -19.81 6.17 6.37
C LYS A 778 -19.37 6.45 4.93
N ARG A 779 -19.72 5.54 4.01
CA ARG A 779 -19.41 5.62 2.57
C ARG A 779 -19.69 6.96 1.88
N LEU A 780 -20.62 7.77 2.38
CA LEU A 780 -20.80 9.15 1.92
C LEU A 780 -19.93 10.06 2.80
N ASP A 781 -18.71 10.32 2.34
CA ASP A 781 -17.78 11.21 3.03
C ASP A 781 -18.38 12.62 3.05
N LYS A 782 -18.27 13.30 4.19
CA LYS A 782 -18.71 14.68 4.38
C LYS A 782 -17.54 15.54 4.83
N GLN A 783 -17.47 16.76 4.32
CA GLN A 783 -16.48 17.73 4.74
C GLN A 783 -17.11 19.11 4.90
N TYR A 784 -16.85 19.74 6.03
CA TYR A 784 -17.23 21.10 6.36
C TYR A 784 -15.97 21.95 6.36
N VAL A 785 -15.97 23.05 5.61
CA VAL A 785 -14.83 23.97 5.53
C VAL A 785 -15.30 25.37 5.86
N ALA A 786 -14.62 26.02 6.81
CA ALA A 786 -14.71 27.45 7.04
C ALA A 786 -13.35 28.06 6.69
N TYR A 787 -13.36 29.01 5.76
CA TYR A 787 -12.16 29.68 5.28
C TYR A 787 -12.31 31.20 5.39
N ARG A 788 -11.24 31.86 5.79
CA ARG A 788 -11.11 33.32 5.80
C ARG A 788 -9.84 33.72 5.07
N GLN A 789 -9.94 34.76 4.24
CA GLN A 789 -8.79 35.38 3.59
C GLN A 789 -8.91 36.90 3.68
N ALA A 790 -7.80 37.59 3.89
CA ALA A 790 -7.72 39.03 3.66
C ALA A 790 -6.50 39.38 2.81
N PHE A 791 -6.65 40.36 1.93
CA PHE A 791 -5.57 40.97 1.13
C PHE A 791 -5.92 42.43 0.81
N ASN A 792 -4.91 43.19 0.37
CA ASN A 792 -5.06 44.58 -0.03
C ASN A 792 -4.88 44.69 -1.55
N ASP A 793 -5.83 45.32 -2.22
CA ASP A 793 -5.78 45.69 -3.63
C ASP A 793 -5.45 47.19 -3.79
N TYR A 794 -4.73 47.53 -4.85
CA TYR A 794 -4.35 48.91 -5.17
C TYR A 794 -5.10 49.36 -6.44
N ASN A 795 -6.03 50.30 -6.28
CA ASN A 795 -6.88 50.78 -7.37
C ASN A 795 -6.61 52.28 -7.62
N ARG A 796 -6.36 52.66 -8.88
CA ARG A 796 -6.09 54.06 -9.25
C ARG A 796 -7.24 55.02 -8.91
N ASP A 797 -8.48 54.55 -8.92
CA ASP A 797 -9.69 55.36 -8.70
C ASP A 797 -10.30 55.19 -7.29
N ARG A 798 -9.77 54.24 -6.50
CA ARG A 798 -10.27 53.93 -5.15
C ARG A 798 -9.21 53.88 -4.04
N GLY A 799 -7.97 54.25 -4.33
CA GLY A 799 -6.88 54.12 -3.37
C GLY A 799 -6.62 52.64 -3.01
N VAL A 800 -6.30 52.38 -1.76
CA VAL A 800 -6.08 51.01 -1.26
C VAL A 800 -7.38 50.43 -0.71
N THR A 801 -7.80 49.27 -1.20
CA THR A 801 -8.99 48.56 -0.72
C THR A 801 -8.60 47.23 -0.06
N LYS A 802 -9.09 46.96 1.15
CA LYS A 802 -8.87 45.70 1.86
C LYS A 802 -10.06 44.76 1.70
N THR A 803 -9.87 43.68 0.96
CA THR A 803 -10.88 42.66 0.71
C THR A 803 -10.79 41.58 1.78
N ASN A 804 -11.89 41.30 2.49
CA ASN A 804 -12.02 40.18 3.42
C ASN A 804 -13.03 39.17 2.86
N ILE A 805 -12.58 37.96 2.56
CA ILE A 805 -13.41 36.86 2.05
C ILE A 805 -13.67 35.89 3.20
N TYR A 806 -14.93 35.50 3.38
CA TYR A 806 -15.37 34.41 4.23
C TYR A 806 -16.08 33.38 3.35
N ASP A 807 -15.58 32.15 3.28
CA ASP A 807 -16.11 31.09 2.42
C ASP A 807 -16.41 29.85 3.27
N MET A 808 -17.68 29.46 3.30
CA MET A 808 -18.17 28.27 4.00
C MET A 808 -18.57 27.22 2.96
N ARG A 809 -18.05 25.99 3.08
CA ARG A 809 -18.33 24.90 2.15
C ARG A 809 -18.82 23.65 2.88
N TYR A 810 -19.80 22.99 2.28
CA TYR A 810 -20.21 21.63 2.62
C TYR A 810 -19.98 20.74 1.41
N LEU A 811 -19.01 19.83 1.49
CA LEU A 811 -18.67 18.89 0.43
C LEU A 811 -19.19 17.49 0.78
N LEU A 812 -19.66 16.80 -0.25
CA LEU A 812 -20.12 15.42 -0.20
C LEU A 812 -19.32 14.61 -1.22
N LYS A 813 -18.83 13.43 -0.86
CA LYS A 813 -18.11 12.55 -1.79
C LYS A 813 -18.67 11.13 -1.71
N TYR A 814 -19.16 10.64 -2.85
CA TYR A 814 -19.69 9.29 -3.00
C TYR A 814 -18.76 8.46 -3.92
N PRO A 815 -17.98 7.52 -3.36
CA PRO A 815 -17.12 6.65 -4.14
C PRO A 815 -17.91 5.45 -4.70
N PHE A 816 -17.91 5.31 -6.02
CA PHE A 816 -18.48 4.14 -6.69
C PHE A 816 -17.55 2.93 -6.56
N ASN A 817 -16.26 3.17 -6.72
CA ASN A 817 -15.15 2.23 -6.52
C ASN A 817 -13.87 3.02 -6.15
N GLU A 818 -12.75 2.32 -5.93
CA GLU A 818 -11.49 2.94 -5.51
C GLU A 818 -10.90 3.95 -6.51
N VAL A 819 -11.31 3.90 -7.78
CA VAL A 819 -10.79 4.78 -8.84
C VAL A 819 -11.81 5.80 -9.34
N LEU A 820 -13.09 5.74 -8.94
CA LEU A 820 -14.17 6.59 -9.47
C LEU A 820 -15.10 7.10 -8.36
N SER A 821 -15.26 8.42 -8.26
CA SER A 821 -16.19 9.08 -7.32
C SER A 821 -17.03 10.16 -7.99
N LEU A 822 -18.28 10.29 -7.54
CA LEU A 822 -19.06 11.52 -7.67
C LEU A 822 -18.80 12.40 -6.45
N ARG A 823 -18.62 13.70 -6.63
CA ARG A 823 -18.50 14.68 -5.53
C ARG A 823 -19.53 15.78 -5.73
N GLY A 824 -20.06 16.31 -4.65
CA GLY A 824 -20.93 17.48 -4.62
C GLY A 824 -20.36 18.52 -3.66
N THR A 825 -20.68 19.78 -3.88
CA THR A 825 -20.33 20.85 -2.92
C THR A 825 -21.46 21.88 -2.91
N ALA A 826 -21.80 22.39 -1.75
CA ALA A 826 -22.53 23.65 -1.60
C ALA A 826 -21.59 24.64 -0.93
N ASN A 827 -21.55 25.89 -1.38
CA ASN A 827 -20.77 26.92 -0.73
C ASN A 827 -21.52 28.24 -0.59
N TYR A 828 -21.17 28.98 0.44
CA TYR A 828 -21.63 30.32 0.70
C TYR A 828 -20.42 31.21 0.93
N ARG A 829 -20.27 32.24 0.11
CA ARG A 829 -19.16 33.18 0.15
C ARG A 829 -19.67 34.59 0.43
N PHE A 830 -19.04 35.24 1.40
CA PHE A 830 -19.26 36.62 1.79
C PHE A 830 -17.97 37.42 1.61
N ASP A 831 -18.02 38.41 0.72
CA ASP A 831 -16.90 39.34 0.48
C ASP A 831 -17.25 40.70 1.09
N ARG A 832 -16.40 41.19 1.99
CA ARG A 832 -16.44 42.55 2.54
C ARG A 832 -15.24 43.33 2.00
N VAL A 833 -15.48 44.28 1.12
CA VAL A 833 -14.45 45.18 0.57
C VAL A 833 -14.49 46.49 1.35
N VAL A 834 -13.36 46.84 1.98
CA VAL A 834 -13.21 48.04 2.80
C VAL A 834 -12.28 49.00 2.08
N THR A 835 -12.74 50.20 1.72
CA THR A 835 -11.84 51.25 1.23
C THR A 835 -11.04 51.78 2.42
N LEU A 836 -9.71 51.78 2.34
CA LEU A 836 -8.87 52.32 3.41
C LEU A 836 -8.87 53.86 3.32
N ALA A 837 -8.97 54.51 4.49
CA ALA A 837 -8.98 55.96 4.64
C ALA A 837 -7.59 56.57 4.37
N THR A 838 -7.14 56.51 3.12
CA THR A 838 -5.89 57.10 2.63
C THR A 838 -6.00 58.61 2.38
N ASP A 839 -7.22 59.10 2.20
CA ASP A 839 -7.57 60.51 2.05
C ASP A 839 -9.03 60.74 2.51
N TYR A 840 -9.45 62.01 2.53
CA TYR A 840 -10.79 62.42 2.97
C TYR A 840 -11.93 61.87 2.08
N ASN A 841 -11.71 61.74 0.78
CA ASN A 841 -12.73 61.22 -0.15
C ASN A 841 -12.93 59.71 0.05
N ASN A 842 -11.84 58.98 0.30
CA ASN A 842 -11.87 57.55 0.59
C ASN A 842 -12.43 57.24 1.99
N LEU A 843 -12.22 58.12 2.99
CA LEU A 843 -12.84 58.02 4.32
C LEU A 843 -14.38 58.05 4.28
N GLN A 844 -14.97 58.80 3.35
CA GLN A 844 -16.43 58.89 3.19
C GLN A 844 -17.06 57.69 2.46
N ARG A 845 -16.27 56.80 1.84
CA ARG A 845 -16.80 55.67 1.06
C ARG A 845 -17.28 54.56 1.98
N LYS A 846 -18.51 54.08 1.74
CA LYS A 846 -19.07 52.92 2.43
C LYS A 846 -18.35 51.62 1.98
N ASN A 847 -18.41 50.60 2.83
CA ASN A 847 -17.90 49.26 2.49
C ASN A 847 -18.86 48.56 1.51
N ASP A 848 -18.31 47.88 0.51
CA ASP A 848 -19.08 47.02 -0.39
C ASP A 848 -19.22 45.62 0.22
N TYR A 849 -20.42 45.03 0.11
CA TYR A 849 -20.75 43.71 0.65
C TYR A 849 -21.36 42.84 -0.44
N TYR A 850 -20.80 41.64 -0.64
CA TYR A 850 -21.29 40.69 -1.65
C TYR A 850 -21.54 39.33 -1.02
N HIS A 851 -22.69 38.75 -1.31
CA HIS A 851 -23.11 37.43 -0.81
C HIS A 851 -23.42 36.53 -1.99
N MET A 852 -22.63 35.47 -2.15
CA MET A 852 -22.72 34.53 -3.26
C MET A 852 -23.03 33.13 -2.73
N LEU A 853 -24.09 32.53 -3.23
CA LEU A 853 -24.35 31.10 -3.08
C LEU A 853 -23.77 30.36 -4.27
N GLY A 854 -23.19 29.19 -4.05
CA GLY A 854 -22.74 28.31 -5.10
C GLY A 854 -23.02 26.83 -4.82
N SER A 855 -23.06 26.05 -5.89
CA SER A 855 -23.12 24.59 -5.84
C SER A 855 -22.14 23.99 -6.85
N LYS A 856 -21.66 22.76 -6.58
CA LYS A 856 -20.80 21.98 -7.45
C LYS A 856 -21.23 20.52 -7.58
N LEU A 857 -20.86 19.91 -8.71
CA LEU A 857 -20.75 18.47 -8.93
C LEU A 857 -19.33 18.11 -9.45
N GLU A 858 -18.80 16.89 -9.27
CA GLU A 858 -17.58 16.43 -9.95
C GLU A 858 -17.66 14.93 -10.22
N LEU A 859 -17.28 14.50 -11.41
CA LEU A 859 -16.93 13.12 -11.70
C LEU A 859 -15.40 13.02 -11.76
N VAL A 860 -14.81 12.29 -10.82
CA VAL A 860 -13.35 12.14 -10.69
C VAL A 860 -12.96 10.69 -10.91
N PHE A 861 -12.02 10.45 -11.82
CA PHE A 861 -11.38 9.15 -12.04
C PHE A 861 -9.85 9.24 -11.84
N ASP A 862 -9.25 8.31 -11.10
CA ASP A 862 -7.81 8.24 -10.91
C ASP A 862 -7.32 6.79 -10.75
N ASN A 863 -6.52 6.31 -11.71
CA ASN A 863 -5.81 5.03 -11.60
C ASN A 863 -4.28 5.18 -11.62
N THR A 864 -3.76 6.39 -11.44
CA THR A 864 -2.32 6.67 -11.53
C THR A 864 -1.51 5.97 -10.44
N ILE A 865 -0.29 5.56 -10.76
CA ILE A 865 0.65 4.89 -9.87
C ILE A 865 1.90 5.77 -9.76
N PRO A 866 2.27 6.24 -8.57
CA PRO A 866 3.51 7.00 -8.39
C PRO A 866 4.74 6.09 -8.58
N ARG A 867 5.80 6.67 -9.13
CA ARG A 867 7.13 6.07 -9.33
C ARG A 867 8.26 6.89 -8.72
N GLY A 868 8.00 8.17 -8.46
CA GLY A 868 8.90 9.12 -7.81
C GLY A 868 8.20 10.46 -7.71
N LEU A 869 8.89 11.46 -7.18
CA LEU A 869 8.36 12.81 -7.07
C LEU A 869 8.06 13.39 -8.47
N ASN A 870 6.80 13.76 -8.73
CA ASN A 870 6.30 14.17 -10.06
C ASN A 870 6.44 13.12 -11.19
N LEU A 871 6.56 11.83 -10.86
CA LEU A 871 6.63 10.73 -11.83
C LEU A 871 5.49 9.73 -11.60
N TYR A 872 4.57 9.65 -12.56
CA TYR A 872 3.36 8.82 -12.50
C TYR A 872 3.28 7.85 -13.69
N TYR A 873 2.42 6.84 -13.56
CA TYR A 873 2.05 5.91 -14.63
C TYR A 873 0.55 5.57 -14.55
N GLY A 874 -0.19 5.67 -15.67
CA GLY A 874 -1.64 5.46 -15.72
C GLY A 874 -2.40 6.68 -16.27
N MET A 875 -3.66 6.83 -15.89
CA MET A 875 -4.51 7.96 -16.29
C MET A 875 -5.33 8.50 -15.12
N ARG A 876 -5.63 9.80 -15.15
CA ARG A 876 -6.59 10.46 -14.25
C ARG A 876 -7.39 11.49 -15.04
N PHE A 877 -8.67 11.63 -14.75
CA PHE A 877 -9.52 12.66 -15.34
C PHE A 877 -10.53 13.23 -14.34
N LYS A 878 -10.96 14.46 -14.60
CA LYS A 878 -12.00 15.15 -13.86
C LYS A 878 -12.92 15.86 -14.86
N ILE A 879 -14.22 15.77 -14.61
CA ILE A 879 -15.27 16.58 -15.25
C ILE A 879 -16.06 17.23 -14.11
N TRP A 880 -16.39 18.52 -14.18
CA TRP A 880 -16.89 19.27 -13.02
C TRP A 880 -18.19 20.06 -13.28
N GLY A 881 -18.90 20.40 -12.20
CA GLY A 881 -20.27 20.93 -11.96
C GLY A 881 -20.22 22.25 -11.14
N GLU A 882 -20.70 23.45 -11.52
CA GLU A 882 -20.72 24.79 -10.84
C GLU A 882 -21.96 25.58 -11.25
N TYR A 883 -22.66 26.11 -10.26
CA TYR A 883 -23.58 27.22 -10.43
C TYR A 883 -23.31 28.23 -9.33
N TYR A 884 -23.23 29.53 -9.65
CA TYR A 884 -23.21 30.60 -8.67
C TYR A 884 -24.31 31.61 -8.90
N ARG A 885 -24.76 32.24 -7.81
CA ARG A 885 -25.70 33.36 -7.84
C ARG A 885 -25.42 34.32 -6.68
N GLU A 886 -25.37 35.61 -6.97
CA GLU A 886 -25.42 36.63 -5.91
C GLU A 886 -26.86 36.72 -5.34
N ILE A 887 -26.98 36.81 -4.01
CA ILE A 887 -28.28 36.69 -3.31
C ILE A 887 -28.97 38.04 -3.15
N ILE A 888 -28.21 39.12 -2.90
CA ILE A 888 -28.74 40.45 -2.59
C ILE A 888 -28.97 41.28 -3.86
N THR A 889 -28.05 41.17 -4.82
CA THR A 889 -28.12 41.82 -6.14
C THR A 889 -28.99 40.98 -7.07
N ASN A 890 -30.17 41.50 -7.43
CA ASN A 890 -31.02 40.86 -8.43
C ASN A 890 -30.28 40.75 -9.76
N GLN A 891 -30.43 39.60 -10.44
CA GLN A 891 -29.84 39.29 -11.75
C GLN A 891 -28.31 39.29 -11.80
N SER A 892 -27.69 38.37 -11.05
CA SER A 892 -26.42 37.83 -11.52
C SER A 892 -26.16 36.39 -11.10
N ASN A 893 -26.29 35.49 -12.06
CA ASN A 893 -25.69 34.16 -11.99
C ASN A 893 -24.42 34.10 -12.85
N PHE A 894 -23.59 33.10 -12.59
CA PHE A 894 -22.67 32.60 -13.59
C PHE A 894 -22.50 31.09 -13.44
N ILE A 895 -22.25 30.47 -14.58
CA ILE A 895 -22.01 29.07 -14.79
C ILE A 895 -20.61 28.96 -15.38
N VAL A 896 -19.87 27.95 -14.96
CA VAL A 896 -18.63 27.55 -15.62
C VAL A 896 -18.89 26.20 -16.31
N ALA A 897 -17.99 25.67 -17.13
CA ALA A 897 -17.97 24.25 -17.46
C ALA A 897 -16.62 23.71 -17.93
N GLY A 898 -16.08 22.63 -17.35
CA GLY A 898 -14.77 22.14 -17.80
C GLY A 898 -14.39 20.71 -17.45
N PHE A 899 -13.21 20.34 -17.97
CA PHE A 899 -12.61 19.02 -17.83
C PHE A 899 -11.07 19.11 -17.78
N ASP A 900 -10.45 18.09 -17.19
CA ASP A 900 -9.00 17.89 -17.19
C ASP A 900 -8.71 16.39 -17.31
N TYR A 901 -8.01 15.99 -18.36
CA TYR A 901 -7.60 14.61 -18.65
C TYR A 901 -6.08 14.53 -18.69
N ARG A 902 -5.48 13.59 -17.94
CA ARG A 902 -4.03 13.38 -17.90
C ARG A 902 -3.67 11.92 -18.09
N PHE A 903 -2.66 11.68 -18.92
CA PHE A 903 -2.16 10.36 -19.29
C PHE A 903 -0.64 10.29 -19.09
N TYR A 904 -0.17 9.19 -18.49
CA TYR A 904 1.24 8.98 -18.15
C TYR A 904 1.68 7.59 -18.60
N GLN A 905 2.56 7.55 -19.61
CA GLN A 905 3.11 6.32 -20.18
C GLN A 905 4.58 6.15 -19.79
N LYS A 906 4.90 4.99 -19.21
CA LYS A 906 6.29 4.57 -18.98
C LYS A 906 6.92 4.21 -20.33
N ILE A 907 7.96 4.93 -20.73
CA ILE A 907 8.77 4.61 -21.91
C ILE A 907 9.75 3.50 -21.51
N HIS A 908 10.66 3.82 -20.57
CA HIS A 908 11.65 2.88 -20.06
C HIS A 908 12.06 3.25 -18.63
N ARG A 909 12.15 2.28 -17.71
CA ARG A 909 12.42 2.52 -16.27
C ARG A 909 11.56 3.68 -15.73
N ASP A 910 12.16 4.79 -15.34
CA ASP A 910 11.43 5.94 -14.76
C ASP A 910 11.35 7.13 -15.73
N PHE A 911 11.70 6.90 -17.02
CA PHE A 911 11.45 7.86 -18.09
C PHE A 911 9.96 7.80 -18.49
N ILE A 912 9.25 8.89 -18.24
CA ILE A 912 7.80 9.01 -18.41
C ILE A 912 7.47 10.01 -19.53
N PHE A 913 6.58 9.61 -20.43
CA PHE A 913 5.81 10.55 -21.26
C PHE A 913 4.54 10.94 -20.50
N ALA A 914 4.31 12.24 -20.32
CA ALA A 914 3.13 12.79 -19.68
C ALA A 914 2.39 13.70 -20.66
N ALA A 915 1.08 13.50 -20.81
CA ALA A 915 0.20 14.34 -21.62
C ALA A 915 -0.98 14.84 -20.79
N ARG A 916 -1.43 16.07 -21.05
CA ARG A 916 -2.60 16.71 -20.46
C ARG A 916 -3.44 17.36 -21.55
N VAL A 917 -4.75 17.24 -21.43
CA VAL A 917 -5.74 18.02 -22.18
C VAL A 917 -6.70 18.60 -21.14
N ALA A 918 -6.90 19.92 -21.14
CA ALA A 918 -7.84 20.57 -20.25
C ALA A 918 -8.55 21.71 -20.96
N GLY A 919 -9.76 22.03 -20.52
CA GLY A 919 -10.52 23.16 -21.05
C GLY A 919 -11.66 23.53 -20.13
N SER A 920 -12.09 24.78 -20.24
CA SER A 920 -13.24 25.29 -19.49
C SER A 920 -13.95 26.41 -20.24
N ALA A 921 -15.24 26.57 -20.00
CA ALA A 921 -16.12 27.57 -20.58
C ALA A 921 -16.84 28.36 -19.49
N SER A 922 -17.36 29.55 -19.77
CA SER A 922 -18.17 30.33 -18.82
C SER A 922 -19.40 30.93 -19.49
N LEU A 923 -20.54 30.77 -18.82
CA LEU A 923 -21.89 31.05 -19.29
C LEU A 923 -22.67 31.81 -18.20
N GLY A 924 -23.83 32.37 -18.54
CA GLY A 924 -24.68 33.14 -17.61
C GLY A 924 -24.56 34.66 -17.77
N ASP A 925 -25.24 35.39 -16.88
CA ASP A 925 -25.40 36.86 -16.95
C ASP A 925 -24.09 37.59 -16.62
N LYS A 926 -23.29 37.02 -15.72
CA LYS A 926 -21.89 37.39 -15.44
C LYS A 926 -20.99 36.28 -15.97
N ARG A 927 -19.72 36.60 -16.28
CA ARG A 927 -18.73 35.61 -16.78
C ARG A 927 -17.46 35.59 -15.95
N LEU A 928 -16.72 34.49 -16.08
CA LEU A 928 -15.36 34.31 -15.59
C LEU A 928 -14.37 34.56 -16.73
N VAL A 929 -13.34 35.39 -16.50
CA VAL A 929 -12.22 35.54 -17.45
C VAL A 929 -11.09 34.56 -17.13
N TYR A 930 -10.59 33.90 -18.18
CA TYR A 930 -9.41 33.06 -18.15
C TYR A 930 -8.20 33.79 -18.74
N TYR A 931 -7.11 33.91 -17.98
CA TYR A 931 -5.84 34.45 -18.45
C TYR A 931 -4.89 33.34 -18.89
N LEU A 932 -4.70 33.18 -20.20
CA LEU A 932 -3.77 32.19 -20.75
C LEU A 932 -2.32 32.67 -20.62
N GLY A 933 -1.42 31.74 -20.32
CA GLY A 933 0.03 31.94 -20.39
C GLY A 933 0.76 31.85 -19.04
N GLY A 934 2.03 31.45 -19.09
CA GLY A 934 2.87 31.23 -17.92
C GLY A 934 2.69 29.84 -17.29
N VAL A 935 3.04 29.72 -16.01
CA VAL A 935 2.99 28.46 -15.21
C VAL A 935 2.37 28.68 -13.83
N ASP A 936 1.90 27.60 -13.22
CA ASP A 936 1.41 27.62 -11.84
C ASP A 936 2.51 27.90 -10.83
N ASN A 937 2.16 28.60 -9.75
CA ASN A 937 3.07 28.96 -8.66
C ASN A 937 4.36 29.63 -9.15
N TRP A 938 4.29 30.37 -10.27
CA TRP A 938 5.41 31.17 -10.77
C TRP A 938 5.79 32.21 -9.72
N ILE A 939 7.05 32.20 -9.31
CA ILE A 939 7.63 33.22 -8.44
C ILE A 939 7.86 34.49 -9.27
N ALA A 940 7.28 35.61 -8.81
CA ALA A 940 7.23 36.90 -9.50
C ALA A 940 6.68 36.79 -10.94
N PRO A 941 5.38 36.45 -11.11
CA PRO A 941 4.78 36.34 -12.43
C PRO A 941 4.75 37.69 -13.15
N LYS A 942 4.88 37.65 -14.48
CA LYS A 942 4.67 38.81 -15.35
C LYS A 942 3.34 38.69 -16.07
N TYR A 943 2.68 39.83 -16.23
CA TYR A 943 1.39 39.99 -16.88
C TYR A 943 1.55 40.88 -18.12
N ASP A 944 0.95 40.49 -19.23
CA ASP A 944 0.93 41.26 -20.47
C ASP A 944 -0.22 42.27 -20.44
N ASN A 945 0.10 43.55 -20.37
CA ASN A 945 -0.91 44.64 -20.36
C ASN A 945 -1.32 45.10 -21.78
N THR A 946 -0.74 44.54 -22.84
CA THR A 946 -1.05 44.94 -24.22
C THR A 946 -2.33 44.28 -24.74
N ILE A 947 -2.68 43.10 -24.22
CA ILE A 947 -3.90 42.37 -24.57
C ILE A 947 -5.05 42.83 -23.67
N GLN A 948 -5.98 43.60 -24.23
CA GLN A 948 -7.15 44.08 -23.48
C GLN A 948 -8.16 42.96 -23.22
N VAL A 949 -8.82 43.02 -22.06
CA VAL A 949 -9.93 42.13 -21.68
C VAL A 949 -11.24 42.72 -22.23
N SER A 950 -12.06 41.88 -22.85
CA SER A 950 -13.33 42.31 -23.46
C SER A 950 -14.29 42.90 -22.42
N GLN A 951 -14.65 44.17 -22.58
CA GLN A 951 -15.57 44.87 -21.68
C GLN A 951 -17.05 44.49 -21.89
N SER A 952 -17.40 43.87 -23.03
CA SER A 952 -18.78 43.48 -23.37
C SER A 952 -19.29 42.25 -22.61
N GLN A 953 -18.42 41.55 -21.88
CA GLN A 953 -18.67 40.20 -21.38
C GLN A 953 -19.13 40.12 -19.91
N ASN A 954 -19.32 41.27 -19.26
CA ASN A 954 -19.76 41.38 -17.86
C ASN A 954 -18.95 40.46 -16.91
N TYR A 955 -17.61 40.51 -17.02
CA TYR A 955 -16.73 39.69 -16.21
C TYR A 955 -16.82 40.08 -14.73
N ALA A 956 -17.01 39.07 -13.89
CA ALA A 956 -17.18 39.22 -12.44
C ALA A 956 -16.04 38.61 -11.64
N TYR A 957 -15.41 37.60 -12.23
CA TYR A 957 -14.39 36.76 -11.62
C TYR A 957 -13.28 36.50 -12.62
N GLN A 958 -12.07 36.20 -12.12
CA GLN A 958 -10.88 35.95 -12.90
C GLN A 958 -10.08 34.74 -12.39
N THR A 959 -9.45 34.01 -13.31
CA THR A 959 -8.55 32.88 -13.02
C THR A 959 -7.46 32.73 -14.10
N ILE A 960 -6.48 31.85 -13.85
CA ILE A 960 -5.38 31.55 -14.78
C ILE A 960 -5.63 30.26 -15.58
N ALA A 961 -5.24 30.27 -16.86
CA ALA A 961 -5.23 29.16 -17.79
C ALA A 961 -3.79 28.74 -18.11
N THR A 962 -3.33 27.67 -17.44
CA THR A 962 -1.91 27.31 -17.36
C THR A 962 -1.69 25.78 -17.35
N PRO A 963 -0.50 25.31 -17.78
CA PRO A 963 0.60 26.10 -18.34
C PRO A 963 0.44 26.31 -19.85
N VAL A 964 0.90 27.47 -20.33
CA VAL A 964 1.33 27.68 -21.72
C VAL A 964 2.64 28.45 -21.65
N ARG A 965 3.75 27.73 -21.65
CA ARG A 965 5.09 28.28 -21.48
C ARG A 965 5.56 28.96 -22.76
N GLY A 966 6.42 29.98 -22.62
CA GLY A 966 6.87 30.84 -23.71
C GLY A 966 6.13 32.17 -23.79
N PHE A 967 5.18 32.40 -22.87
CA PHE A 967 4.35 33.60 -22.76
C PHE A 967 4.23 34.13 -21.33
N TYR A 968 3.94 35.41 -21.18
CA TYR A 968 3.48 36.00 -19.91
C TYR A 968 2.00 35.67 -19.66
N GLN A 969 1.51 35.90 -18.44
CA GLN A 969 0.07 35.78 -18.16
C GLN A 969 -0.69 36.80 -19.01
N ASN A 970 -1.92 36.46 -19.46
CA ASN A 970 -2.74 37.28 -20.37
C ASN A 970 -2.21 37.40 -21.80
N ALA A 971 -1.48 36.39 -22.30
CA ALA A 971 -1.11 36.32 -23.73
C ALA A 971 -2.32 36.06 -24.66
N ARG A 972 -3.36 35.42 -24.12
CA ARG A 972 -4.74 35.40 -24.63
C ARG A 972 -5.69 35.46 -23.43
N ASN A 973 -6.91 35.96 -23.63
CA ASN A 973 -7.96 35.93 -22.62
C ASN A 973 -9.34 35.72 -23.24
N GLY A 974 -10.29 35.29 -22.41
CA GLY A 974 -11.68 35.12 -22.81
C GLY A 974 -12.54 34.41 -21.76
N SER A 975 -13.81 34.18 -22.09
CA SER A 975 -14.74 33.41 -21.26
C SER A 975 -14.54 31.89 -21.36
N ASN A 976 -13.77 31.43 -22.34
CA ASN A 976 -13.49 30.02 -22.61
C ASN A 976 -11.99 29.81 -22.83
N PHE A 977 -11.48 28.61 -22.55
CA PHE A 977 -10.11 28.23 -22.92
C PHE A 977 -9.98 26.72 -23.17
N GLY A 978 -8.91 26.35 -23.89
CA GLY A 978 -8.45 24.98 -24.04
C GLY A 978 -6.92 24.92 -24.11
N VAL A 979 -6.32 23.89 -23.50
CA VAL A 979 -4.87 23.64 -23.50
C VAL A 979 -4.54 22.16 -23.72
N VAL A 980 -3.44 21.92 -24.41
CA VAL A 980 -2.78 20.61 -24.55
C VAL A 980 -1.33 20.76 -24.13
N ASN A 981 -0.87 19.92 -23.20
CA ASN A 981 0.52 19.90 -22.75
C ASN A 981 1.11 18.50 -22.95
N ALA A 982 2.34 18.43 -23.44
CA ALA A 982 3.12 17.20 -23.54
C ALA A 982 4.50 17.39 -22.90
N GLU A 983 4.93 16.42 -22.10
CA GLU A 983 6.23 16.42 -21.43
C GLU A 983 6.92 15.05 -21.52
N LEU A 984 8.23 15.06 -21.75
CA LEU A 984 9.12 13.92 -21.56
C LEU A 984 9.94 14.17 -20.29
N ARG A 985 9.73 13.38 -19.25
CA ARG A 985 10.33 13.57 -17.91
C ARG A 985 11.37 12.51 -17.62
N MET A 986 12.65 12.86 -17.68
CA MET A 986 13.78 11.96 -17.45
C MET A 986 14.47 12.26 -16.10
N PRO A 987 14.37 11.37 -15.09
CA PRO A 987 15.12 11.49 -13.84
C PRO A 987 16.60 11.12 -14.06
N LEU A 988 17.38 12.06 -14.59
CA LEU A 988 18.67 11.83 -15.25
C LEU A 988 19.66 11.05 -14.37
N VAL A 989 19.92 11.52 -13.15
CA VAL A 989 20.97 10.90 -12.30
C VAL A 989 20.51 9.54 -11.77
N LYS A 990 19.28 9.46 -11.24
CA LYS A 990 18.66 8.20 -10.79
C LYS A 990 18.60 7.13 -11.89
N TYR A 991 18.38 7.53 -13.15
CA TYR A 991 18.33 6.61 -14.28
C TYR A 991 19.65 5.86 -14.47
N PHE A 992 20.79 6.55 -14.34
CA PHE A 992 22.12 5.93 -14.47
C PHE A 992 22.71 5.43 -13.15
N ALA A 993 22.16 5.85 -12.01
CA ALA A 993 22.64 5.46 -10.69
C ALA A 993 22.67 3.93 -10.50
N GLU A 994 23.80 3.46 -9.97
CA GLU A 994 23.98 2.07 -9.57
C GLU A 994 23.83 1.86 -8.06
N LYS A 995 23.63 2.92 -7.27
CA LYS A 995 23.42 2.88 -5.81
C LYS A 995 22.46 4.00 -5.39
N PRO A 996 21.75 3.87 -4.24
CA PRO A 996 20.97 4.96 -3.66
C PRO A 996 21.80 6.24 -3.53
N LEU A 997 21.25 7.35 -3.99
CA LEU A 997 21.96 8.62 -4.01
C LEU A 997 21.88 9.27 -2.61
N LYS A 998 23.04 9.65 -2.05
CA LYS A 998 23.10 10.36 -0.76
C LYS A 998 22.44 11.74 -0.80
N SER A 999 22.38 12.35 -1.98
CA SER A 999 21.79 13.67 -2.18
C SER A 999 20.37 13.54 -2.72
N ASP A 1000 19.41 14.02 -1.94
CA ASP A 1000 18.01 14.13 -2.31
C ASP A 1000 17.79 14.96 -3.60
N PHE A 1001 18.64 15.97 -3.82
CA PHE A 1001 18.67 16.74 -5.07
C PHE A 1001 19.06 15.88 -6.28
N LEU A 1002 20.00 14.94 -6.13
CA LEU A 1002 20.39 14.07 -7.25
C LEU A 1002 19.36 12.96 -7.50
N GLU A 1003 18.76 12.41 -6.43
CA GLU A 1003 17.71 11.40 -6.52
C GLU A 1003 16.47 11.91 -7.28
N ASN A 1004 16.11 13.18 -7.09
CA ASN A 1004 14.95 13.80 -7.72
C ASN A 1004 15.27 14.65 -8.97
N PHE A 1005 16.53 14.75 -9.40
CA PHE A 1005 16.94 15.58 -10.53
C PHE A 1005 16.37 15.06 -11.85
N GLN A 1006 15.47 15.86 -12.44
CA GLN A 1006 14.77 15.59 -13.69
C GLN A 1006 15.12 16.63 -14.74
N VAL A 1007 15.45 16.15 -15.94
CA VAL A 1007 15.44 16.95 -17.17
C VAL A 1007 14.09 16.71 -17.84
N VAL A 1008 13.41 17.78 -18.24
CA VAL A 1008 12.11 17.73 -18.90
C VAL A 1008 12.18 18.49 -20.21
N SER A 1009 11.69 17.91 -21.30
CA SER A 1009 11.37 18.67 -22.53
C SER A 1009 9.86 18.74 -22.69
N PHE A 1010 9.34 19.89 -23.11
CA PHE A 1010 7.90 20.13 -23.17
C PHE A 1010 7.44 20.84 -24.45
N PHE A 1011 6.16 20.62 -24.76
CA PHE A 1011 5.42 21.28 -25.82
C PHE A 1011 4.01 21.61 -25.29
N ASP A 1012 3.63 22.88 -25.36
CA ASP A 1012 2.34 23.40 -24.90
C ASP A 1012 1.61 24.04 -26.09
N VAL A 1013 0.31 23.83 -26.18
CA VAL A 1013 -0.60 24.51 -27.11
C VAL A 1013 -1.79 25.03 -26.30
N GLY A 1014 -2.26 26.24 -26.60
CA GLY A 1014 -3.44 26.77 -25.92
C GLY A 1014 -4.12 27.92 -26.67
N ALA A 1015 -5.40 28.08 -26.38
CA ALA A 1015 -6.20 29.23 -26.79
C ALA A 1015 -7.12 29.63 -25.62
N ALA A 1016 -7.38 30.92 -25.49
CA ALA A 1016 -8.45 31.48 -24.66
C ALA A 1016 -9.22 32.49 -25.50
N TRP A 1017 -10.55 32.43 -25.47
CA TRP A 1017 -11.41 33.14 -26.40
C TRP A 1017 -12.76 33.50 -25.81
N THR A 1018 -13.42 34.44 -26.47
CA THR A 1018 -14.80 34.87 -26.24
C THR A 1018 -15.68 34.37 -27.39
N GLY A 1019 -16.94 34.07 -27.12
CA GLY A 1019 -17.86 33.52 -28.12
C GLY A 1019 -17.76 32.00 -28.31
N PRO A 1020 -18.41 31.44 -29.34
CA PRO A 1020 -18.64 29.99 -29.47
C PRO A 1020 -17.39 29.18 -29.85
N ASN A 1021 -16.36 29.79 -30.44
CA ASN A 1021 -15.15 29.12 -30.90
C ASN A 1021 -13.94 30.07 -30.91
N PRO A 1022 -12.68 29.56 -30.96
CA PRO A 1022 -11.48 30.38 -30.91
C PRO A 1022 -11.37 31.47 -31.98
N TYR A 1023 -11.97 31.28 -33.15
CA TYR A 1023 -11.91 32.21 -34.29
C TYR A 1023 -13.09 33.20 -34.35
N SER A 1024 -13.82 33.38 -33.24
CA SER A 1024 -14.92 34.36 -33.17
C SER A 1024 -14.43 35.81 -33.29
N ASP A 1025 -15.21 36.65 -33.97
CA ASP A 1025 -15.01 38.12 -34.00
C ASP A 1025 -15.27 38.79 -32.64
N GLU A 1026 -15.84 38.09 -31.65
CA GLU A 1026 -16.04 38.60 -30.28
C GLU A 1026 -14.74 38.72 -29.46
N ASN A 1027 -13.62 38.22 -30.00
CA ASN A 1027 -12.33 38.20 -29.34
C ASN A 1027 -11.66 39.59 -29.24
N SER A 1028 -11.42 40.07 -28.02
CA SER A 1028 -10.79 41.38 -27.78
C SER A 1028 -9.31 41.45 -28.15
N PHE A 1029 -8.60 40.32 -28.28
CA PHE A 1029 -7.21 40.30 -28.76
C PHE A 1029 -7.08 40.60 -30.26
N ASN A 1030 -8.19 40.58 -31.01
CA ASN A 1030 -8.27 41.03 -32.39
C ASN A 1030 -8.57 42.55 -32.54
N THR A 1031 -8.76 43.28 -31.43
CA THR A 1031 -8.98 44.73 -31.44
C THR A 1031 -8.00 45.48 -30.55
N ILE A 1032 -7.23 46.40 -31.15
CA ILE A 1032 -6.37 47.33 -30.43
C ILE A 1032 -7.02 48.71 -30.49
N GLN A 1033 -7.38 49.27 -29.33
CA GLN A 1033 -7.89 50.63 -29.21
C GLN A 1033 -6.77 51.59 -28.79
N TYR A 1034 -6.44 52.54 -29.67
CA TYR A 1034 -5.62 53.68 -29.32
C TYR A 1034 -6.51 54.84 -28.87
N SER A 1035 -6.36 55.25 -27.61
CA SER A 1035 -6.80 56.54 -27.09
C SER A 1035 -5.59 57.23 -26.47
N SER A 1036 -5.32 58.46 -26.90
CA SER A 1036 -4.29 59.31 -26.30
C SER A 1036 -4.95 60.38 -25.45
N SER A 1037 -4.37 60.66 -24.28
CA SER A 1037 -4.89 61.66 -23.35
C SER A 1037 -5.02 63.03 -24.03
N GLY A 1038 -6.26 63.49 -24.24
CA GLY A 1038 -6.56 64.78 -24.88
C GLY A 1038 -6.94 64.71 -26.37
N ASN A 1039 -7.03 63.53 -26.99
CA ASN A 1039 -7.44 63.38 -28.39
C ASN A 1039 -8.80 62.65 -28.48
N PRO A 1040 -9.87 63.26 -29.05
CA PRO A 1040 -11.23 62.70 -29.04
C PRO A 1040 -11.45 61.51 -30.01
N ILE A 1041 -10.44 61.15 -30.81
CA ILE A 1041 -10.53 60.07 -31.80
C ILE A 1041 -10.07 58.75 -31.17
N ILE A 1042 -10.99 57.80 -31.03
CA ILE A 1042 -10.66 56.40 -30.66
C ILE A 1042 -10.38 55.62 -31.94
N ILE A 1043 -9.12 55.29 -32.20
CA ILE A 1043 -8.75 54.45 -33.36
C ILE A 1043 -8.84 52.98 -32.92
N THR A 1044 -9.82 52.26 -33.47
CA THR A 1044 -9.96 50.80 -33.26
C THR A 1044 -9.35 50.06 -34.45
N LEU A 1045 -8.15 49.52 -34.26
CA LEU A 1045 -7.50 48.65 -35.24
C LEU A 1045 -8.02 47.21 -35.05
N LYS A 1046 -8.72 46.67 -36.05
CA LYS A 1046 -9.02 45.24 -36.13
C LYS A 1046 -7.86 44.52 -36.79
N ASN A 1047 -7.17 43.65 -36.06
CA ASN A 1047 -6.09 42.82 -36.57
C ASN A 1047 -6.47 41.34 -36.35
N GLN A 1048 -6.39 40.52 -37.39
CA GLN A 1048 -6.67 39.08 -37.27
C GLN A 1048 -5.42 38.37 -36.75
N ARG A 1049 -5.39 38.09 -35.44
CA ARG A 1049 -4.36 37.26 -34.82
C ARG A 1049 -4.82 35.81 -34.74
N GLU A 1050 -3.89 34.88 -34.86
CA GLU A 1050 -4.12 33.46 -34.64
C GLU A 1050 -4.52 33.22 -33.17
N PRO A 1051 -5.72 32.71 -32.86
CA PRO A 1051 -6.13 32.46 -31.49
C PRO A 1051 -5.34 31.35 -30.80
N ILE A 1052 -4.75 30.42 -31.56
CA ILE A 1052 -3.97 29.28 -31.04
C ILE A 1052 -2.49 29.64 -30.93
N ILE A 1053 -2.02 29.85 -29.70
CA ILE A 1053 -0.59 30.01 -29.42
C ILE A 1053 0.02 28.70 -28.96
N TYR A 1054 1.31 28.50 -29.24
CA TYR A 1054 2.05 27.33 -28.78
C TYR A 1054 3.45 27.69 -28.34
N GLY A 1055 4.04 26.87 -27.48
CA GLY A 1055 5.37 27.08 -26.95
C GLY A 1055 6.08 25.79 -26.64
N TYR A 1056 7.41 25.84 -26.68
CA TYR A 1056 8.25 24.66 -26.48
C TYR A 1056 9.51 25.03 -25.72
N GLY A 1057 10.15 24.04 -25.12
CA GLY A 1057 11.37 24.26 -24.37
C GLY A 1057 11.78 23.08 -23.53
N TRP A 1058 12.62 23.38 -22.54
CA TRP A 1058 13.11 22.41 -21.59
C TRP A 1058 13.17 23.00 -20.19
N GLY A 1059 13.21 22.13 -19.19
CA GLY A 1059 13.28 22.51 -17.80
C GLY A 1059 14.05 21.51 -16.95
N LEU A 1060 14.50 22.00 -15.79
CA LEU A 1060 15.15 21.25 -14.74
C LEU A 1060 14.24 21.24 -13.52
N ARG A 1061 14.05 20.08 -12.90
CA ARG A 1061 13.23 19.93 -11.70
C ARG A 1061 13.99 19.11 -10.68
N SER A 1062 13.93 19.48 -9.41
CA SER A 1062 14.46 18.65 -8.32
C SER A 1062 13.90 19.07 -6.97
N ARG A 1063 14.23 18.32 -5.91
CA ARG A 1063 14.00 18.71 -4.53
C ARG A 1063 15.25 19.36 -3.94
N LEU A 1064 15.10 20.55 -3.35
CA LEU A 1064 16.17 21.32 -2.73
C LEU A 1064 15.66 21.90 -1.40
N PHE A 1065 16.39 21.68 -0.31
CA PHE A 1065 15.97 22.02 1.06
C PHE A 1065 14.55 21.52 1.42
N GLY A 1066 14.16 20.35 0.89
CA GLY A 1066 12.82 19.76 1.08
C GLY A 1066 11.74 20.23 0.08
N TYR A 1067 11.97 21.33 -0.64
CA TYR A 1067 11.01 21.90 -1.59
C TYR A 1067 11.22 21.38 -3.02
N PHE A 1068 10.14 21.00 -3.71
CA PHE A 1068 10.21 20.71 -5.15
C PHE A 1068 10.24 22.00 -5.96
N ILE A 1069 11.35 22.22 -6.67
CA ILE A 1069 11.65 23.41 -7.46
C ILE A 1069 11.65 23.06 -8.94
N ARG A 1070 11.07 23.95 -9.76
CA ARG A 1070 11.11 23.90 -11.22
C ARG A 1070 11.78 25.15 -11.79
N PHE A 1071 12.64 24.94 -12.79
CA PHE A 1071 13.13 25.96 -13.69
C PHE A 1071 12.79 25.54 -15.13
N ASP A 1072 11.93 26.27 -15.82
CA ASP A 1072 11.56 25.99 -17.22
C ASP A 1072 12.03 27.15 -18.12
N TRP A 1073 12.67 26.85 -19.25
CA TRP A 1073 13.13 27.84 -20.24
C TRP A 1073 12.44 27.55 -21.59
N ALA A 1074 11.61 28.48 -22.04
CA ALA A 1074 10.66 28.26 -23.14
C ALA A 1074 10.67 29.37 -24.19
N TRP A 1075 10.36 29.01 -25.44
CA TRP A 1075 10.08 29.92 -26.54
C TRP A 1075 8.59 29.81 -26.89
N GLY A 1076 7.89 30.95 -26.92
CA GLY A 1076 6.54 31.05 -27.47
C GLY A 1076 6.59 31.28 -28.98
N VAL A 1077 5.55 30.83 -29.69
CA VAL A 1077 5.28 31.16 -31.09
C VAL A 1077 3.87 31.69 -31.21
N ASP A 1078 3.75 32.89 -31.75
CA ASP A 1078 2.50 33.67 -31.88
C ASP A 1078 2.47 34.25 -33.30
N ASP A 1079 1.35 34.13 -34.01
CA ASP A 1079 1.24 34.46 -35.45
C ASP A 1079 2.37 33.87 -36.33
N GLY A 1080 2.89 32.68 -35.95
CA GLY A 1080 4.05 32.04 -36.60
C GLY A 1080 5.41 32.66 -36.25
N VAL A 1081 5.45 33.76 -35.51
CA VAL A 1081 6.66 34.46 -35.07
C VAL A 1081 7.16 33.89 -33.73
N ARG A 1082 8.44 33.49 -33.69
CA ARG A 1082 9.08 33.00 -32.46
C ARG A 1082 9.51 34.15 -31.56
N TYR A 1083 8.99 34.20 -30.34
CA TYR A 1083 9.34 35.20 -29.34
C TYR A 1083 10.66 34.89 -28.61
N LYS A 1084 11.20 35.91 -27.94
CA LYS A 1084 12.36 35.77 -27.04
C LYS A 1084 12.03 34.81 -25.90
N ALA A 1085 13.01 34.02 -25.50
CA ALA A 1085 12.81 32.97 -24.52
C ALA A 1085 12.51 33.50 -23.11
N ILE A 1086 11.50 32.94 -22.45
CA ILE A 1086 11.11 33.27 -21.08
C ILE A 1086 11.60 32.18 -20.13
N ARG A 1087 12.07 32.59 -18.96
CA ARG A 1087 12.49 31.72 -17.85
C ARG A 1087 11.43 31.75 -16.76
N TYR A 1088 10.97 30.58 -16.34
CA TYR A 1088 10.03 30.41 -15.25
C TYR A 1088 10.73 29.74 -14.07
N PHE A 1089 10.42 30.19 -12.86
CA PHE A 1089 10.87 29.58 -11.63
C PHE A 1089 9.63 29.36 -10.74
N SER A 1090 9.31 28.11 -10.41
CA SER A 1090 8.05 27.80 -9.72
C SER A 1090 8.17 26.67 -8.70
N LEU A 1091 7.24 26.70 -7.74
CA LEU A 1091 7.09 25.70 -6.69
C LEU A 1091 5.80 24.91 -6.95
N SER A 1092 5.78 24.07 -7.99
CA SER A 1092 4.61 23.25 -8.35
C SER A 1092 4.99 21.82 -8.73
N LEU A 1093 4.13 20.87 -8.37
CA LEU A 1093 4.35 19.43 -8.56
C LEU A 1093 3.77 18.87 -9.87
N ASP A 1094 3.12 19.66 -10.72
CA ASP A 1094 2.46 19.15 -11.94
C ASP A 1094 3.05 19.76 -13.23
N PHE A 1095 2.27 19.91 -14.31
CA PHE A 1095 2.68 20.46 -15.61
C PHE A 1095 3.17 21.91 -15.56
#